data_AF-A0A5C0ASL8-F1
#
_entry.id   AF-A0A5C0ASL8-F1
#
_cell.length_a   1.000
_cell.length_b   1.000
_cell.length_c   1.000
_cell.angle_alpha   90.00
_cell.angle_beta   90.00
_cell.angle_gamma   90.00
#
_symmetry.space_group_name_H-M   'P 1'
#
loop_
_entity.id
_entity.type
_entity.pdbx_description
1 polymer ?
#
loop_
_entity_poly.entity_id
_entity_poly.type
_entity_poly.pdbx_seq_one_letter_code
_entity_poly.pdbx_strand_id
1 'polypeptide(L)'
;MATATTAQQNAISALYIALFNRAPDADGFKFWSDALVNGVSPISVTAAFLTSPEARSIYTDTQTQEQFVAAFYQTVFGRAADAGGLAFWTGVLNTATQDNPATAKALLVSKIIELVSTPLPTKPVDLTDAQYAQTVADRDLFGKKVVVGLDYAVTQQGNDLVVAKQLIANLMTPVIPSPPAPTPVGQTYRLTTGTDNFTGNGGDDTFDASLDSGNQTLDMADRLDGGAGRDTVRITLNTYHGSGVFTPTLKNIEVIRVTALTGADDSFNLNNSSGFTDVGFDGSTIAHTITNVGNAALSVSNQTKNAAFEGSTATALSLTMSKVGAVGSPITVDLASNLFSRGAKATTHNIVMEDAYVTFDRGVFTSDTITSLTVAATGDNKLTIVNLDAATMTNLTVTGSGSVDFTGRDLLGVSQVTAGDGGIKLISINTVPNSVTINTGAGTDTITANGASISVLNTGGGNDVVTIRNSALSATSKVNLGDGDDTLTLTHAPIAGAVVDGGAGRDTLKMGSATPNYALINAVTHFEVLAVDVASTILDVGQVTSMKEFLVANTGITQFQNVQDTMSFHIDTSSDVNEVQLQGVSPTTTADVTLNNASATTREGSLTAGGFLAVGNISLTSSGTGDNTNAIQTLYLSTAATATIKGAADLKLTLAPTAQNITIDATSFTGKLTVTGGNNADILKGGKGADTLAGGSGNDTFVIESTAVTRGFAFSPADTNTDNIDKITDFVGNDGAPGDQIRLGIGDGVFGADIRFTVATTANVTAVTVASPADFTTLAAAIETASAGVASTNTTARVYDVTVTGGNLAGRYLVLNDATDAITAADMIVSITGITGALHAQDFVFA
;
A
#
# COMPACT_ATOMS: atom_id res chain seq x y z
N MET A 1 9.11 23.55 -55.14
CA MET A 1 10.12 23.90 -54.13
C MET A 1 9.75 23.17 -52.85
N ALA A 2 10.71 22.60 -52.14
CA ALA A 2 10.43 21.88 -50.89
C ALA A 2 9.86 22.87 -49.85
N THR A 3 8.80 22.46 -49.15
CA THR A 3 8.20 23.21 -48.04
C THR A 3 8.79 22.72 -46.73
N ALA A 4 9.03 23.61 -45.77
CA ALA A 4 9.52 23.23 -44.45
C ALA A 4 8.59 22.19 -43.79
N THR A 5 9.15 21.19 -43.13
CA THR A 5 8.37 20.16 -42.42
C THR A 5 7.66 20.75 -41.20
N THR A 6 6.60 20.11 -40.70
CA THR A 6 5.91 20.54 -39.47
C THR A 6 6.87 20.69 -38.29
N ALA A 7 7.87 19.81 -38.18
CA ALA A 7 8.90 19.91 -37.14
C ALA A 7 9.77 21.17 -37.30
N GLN A 8 10.17 21.51 -38.53
CA GLN A 8 10.93 22.75 -38.81
C GLN A 8 10.10 24.01 -38.55
N GLN A 9 8.82 23.99 -38.92
CA GLN A 9 7.88 25.08 -38.67
C GLN A 9 7.65 25.31 -37.17
N ASN A 10 7.44 24.23 -36.40
CA ASN A 10 7.30 24.29 -34.95
C ASN A 10 8.59 24.80 -34.28
N ALA A 11 9.76 24.38 -34.76
CA ALA A 11 11.04 24.84 -34.23
C ALA A 11 11.24 26.35 -34.42
N ILE A 12 10.84 26.91 -35.57
CA ILE A 12 10.93 28.36 -35.81
C ILE A 12 9.95 29.11 -34.91
N SER A 13 8.69 28.68 -34.83
CA SER A 13 7.69 29.30 -33.94
C SER A 13 8.17 29.28 -32.48
N ALA A 14 8.68 28.15 -32.01
CA ALA A 14 9.25 27.99 -30.67
C ALA A 14 10.43 28.93 -30.39
N LEU A 15 11.29 29.20 -31.38
CA LEU A 15 12.41 30.14 -31.22
C LEU A 15 11.95 31.58 -31.01
N TYR A 16 10.97 32.06 -31.79
CA TYR A 16 10.38 33.40 -31.61
C TYR A 16 9.72 33.54 -30.23
N ILE A 17 9.01 32.52 -29.79
CA ILE A 17 8.35 32.52 -28.48
C ILE A 17 9.38 32.50 -27.36
N ALA A 18 10.39 31.63 -27.44
CA ALA A 18 11.36 31.46 -26.38
C ALA A 18 12.29 32.67 -26.21
N LEU A 19 12.70 33.32 -27.31
CA LEU A 19 13.66 34.43 -27.28
C LEU A 19 13.02 35.81 -27.24
N PHE A 20 11.81 35.98 -27.76
CA PHE A 20 11.18 37.29 -27.93
C PHE A 20 9.80 37.40 -27.28
N ASN A 21 9.26 36.30 -26.75
CA ASN A 21 7.89 36.19 -26.21
C ASN A 21 6.83 36.78 -27.15
N ARG A 22 6.94 36.46 -28.45
CA ARG A 22 6.01 36.88 -29.49
C ARG A 22 5.85 35.82 -30.56
N ALA A 23 4.78 35.91 -31.33
CA ALA A 23 4.61 35.12 -32.53
C ALA A 23 5.63 35.53 -33.60
N PRO A 24 6.06 34.60 -34.48
CA PRO A 24 6.76 34.99 -35.69
C PRO A 24 5.86 35.85 -36.59
N ASP A 25 6.45 36.87 -37.23
CA ASP A 25 5.83 37.54 -38.37
C ASP A 25 5.96 36.65 -39.62
N ALA A 26 5.02 36.76 -40.57
CA ALA A 26 4.95 35.90 -41.74
C ALA A 26 6.21 35.99 -42.62
N ASP A 27 6.77 37.18 -42.79
CA ASP A 27 7.98 37.40 -43.60
C ASP A 27 9.22 36.76 -42.94
N GLY A 28 9.41 36.98 -41.63
CA GLY A 28 10.48 36.37 -40.85
C GLY A 28 10.34 34.85 -40.73
N PHE A 29 9.13 34.34 -40.51
CA PHE A 29 8.83 32.91 -40.50
C PHE A 29 9.24 32.25 -41.82
N LYS A 30 8.86 32.87 -42.94
CA LYS A 30 9.19 32.38 -44.27
C LYS A 30 10.71 32.39 -44.50
N PHE A 31 11.39 33.48 -44.15
CA PHE A 31 12.84 33.59 -44.29
C PHE A 31 13.59 32.46 -43.57
N TRP A 32 13.26 32.20 -42.30
CA TRP A 32 13.91 31.15 -41.52
C TRP A 32 13.49 29.74 -41.95
N SER A 33 12.25 29.57 -42.40
CA SER A 33 11.77 28.30 -42.97
C SER A 33 12.56 27.95 -44.23
N ASP A 34 12.78 28.92 -45.12
CA ASP A 34 13.58 28.75 -46.33
C ASP A 34 15.05 28.47 -45.98
N ALA A 35 15.60 29.07 -44.91
CA ALA A 35 16.96 28.79 -44.45
C ALA A 35 17.13 27.33 -44.00
N LEU A 36 16.18 26.79 -43.22
CA LEU A 36 16.22 25.38 -42.79
C LEU A 36 16.02 24.41 -43.97
N VAL A 37 15.15 24.75 -44.92
CA VAL A 37 14.96 23.95 -46.15
C VAL A 37 16.23 23.92 -47.01
N ASN A 38 16.99 25.01 -47.04
CA ASN A 38 18.26 25.12 -47.76
C ASN A 38 19.47 24.56 -46.98
N GLY A 39 19.24 23.85 -45.86
CA GLY A 39 20.27 23.10 -45.15
C GLY A 39 21.04 23.89 -44.08
N VAL A 40 20.60 25.10 -43.71
CA VAL A 40 21.16 25.80 -42.56
C VAL A 40 20.80 25.02 -41.29
N SER A 41 21.78 24.77 -40.42
CA SER A 41 21.52 24.00 -39.19
C SER A 41 20.63 24.79 -38.21
N PRO A 42 19.76 24.12 -37.44
CA PRO A 42 18.94 24.78 -36.41
C PRO A 42 19.78 25.57 -35.40
N ILE A 43 20.96 25.06 -35.02
CA ILE A 43 21.87 25.75 -34.10
C ILE A 43 22.40 27.06 -34.73
N SER A 44 22.72 27.05 -36.02
CA SER A 44 23.15 28.26 -36.74
C SER A 44 22.01 29.29 -36.84
N VAL A 45 20.76 28.84 -36.99
CA VAL A 45 19.58 29.70 -36.94
C VAL A 45 19.42 30.31 -35.54
N THR A 46 19.46 29.51 -34.47
CA THR A 46 19.38 30.00 -33.09
C THR A 46 20.49 31.03 -32.78
N ALA A 47 21.71 30.76 -33.24
CA ALA A 47 22.83 31.70 -33.08
C ALA A 47 22.57 33.04 -33.81
N ALA A 48 22.00 32.98 -35.02
CA ALA A 48 21.64 34.18 -35.76
C ALA A 48 20.52 34.99 -35.07
N PHE A 49 19.51 34.32 -34.51
CA PHE A 49 18.48 34.97 -33.67
C PHE A 49 19.09 35.72 -32.50
N LEU A 50 20.02 35.11 -31.75
CA LEU A 50 20.67 35.72 -30.60
C LEU A 50 21.53 36.95 -30.97
N THR A 51 22.00 37.04 -32.22
CA THR A 51 22.73 38.22 -32.72
C THR A 51 21.83 39.29 -33.33
N SER A 52 20.52 39.03 -33.44
CA SER A 52 19.57 39.99 -34.01
C SER A 52 19.46 41.27 -33.17
N PRO A 53 19.10 42.42 -33.77
CA PRO A 53 18.84 43.64 -33.01
C PRO A 53 17.77 43.46 -31.92
N GLU A 54 16.75 42.63 -32.19
CA GLU A 54 15.69 42.33 -31.22
C GLU A 54 16.23 41.53 -30.03
N ALA A 55 17.01 40.47 -30.27
CA ALA A 55 17.67 39.73 -29.20
C ALA A 55 18.61 40.61 -28.37
N ARG A 56 19.41 41.46 -29.01
CA ARG A 56 20.35 42.35 -28.31
C ARG A 56 19.69 43.41 -27.43
N SER A 57 18.40 43.69 -27.67
CA SER A 57 17.60 44.56 -26.81
C SER A 57 17.10 43.87 -25.53
N ILE A 58 17.01 42.54 -25.54
CA ILE A 58 16.53 41.71 -24.41
C ILE A 58 17.72 41.04 -23.68
N TYR A 59 18.68 40.53 -24.45
CA TYR A 59 19.89 39.83 -24.02
C TYR A 59 21.13 40.65 -24.38
N THR A 60 21.46 41.66 -23.56
CA THR A 60 22.56 42.56 -23.88
C THR A 60 23.93 41.86 -23.78
N ASP A 61 24.90 42.33 -24.58
CA ASP A 61 26.27 41.77 -24.58
C ASP A 61 26.99 41.94 -23.22
N THR A 62 26.45 42.77 -22.30
CA THR A 62 27.01 43.04 -20.97
C THR A 62 26.43 42.15 -19.85
N GLN A 63 25.44 41.31 -20.14
CA GLN A 63 24.86 40.41 -19.14
C GLN A 63 25.84 39.29 -18.76
N THR A 64 25.92 39.01 -17.46
CA THR A 64 26.53 37.77 -16.96
C THR A 64 25.74 36.55 -17.44
N GLN A 65 26.34 35.37 -17.34
CA GLN A 65 25.69 34.12 -17.74
C GLN A 65 24.43 33.84 -16.91
N GLU A 66 24.49 34.13 -15.61
CA GLU A 66 23.34 34.04 -14.71
C GLU A 66 22.23 35.02 -15.09
N GLN A 67 22.58 36.27 -15.41
CA GLN A 67 21.61 37.28 -15.90
C GLN A 67 20.97 36.87 -17.23
N PHE A 68 21.73 36.22 -18.12
CA PHE A 68 21.21 35.67 -19.36
C PHE A 68 20.19 34.55 -19.10
N VAL A 69 20.51 33.60 -18.23
CA VAL A 69 19.59 32.51 -17.83
C VAL A 69 18.33 33.08 -17.18
N ALA A 70 18.46 34.04 -16.28
CA ALA A 70 17.33 34.69 -15.61
C ALA A 70 16.42 35.44 -16.61
N ALA A 71 16.98 36.21 -17.54
CA ALA A 71 16.22 36.90 -18.58
C ALA A 71 15.51 35.91 -19.52
N PHE A 72 16.14 34.76 -19.81
CA PHE A 72 15.55 33.72 -20.64
C PHE A 72 14.35 33.06 -19.95
N TYR A 73 14.45 32.73 -18.67
CA TYR A 73 13.31 32.23 -17.88
C TYR A 73 12.13 33.20 -17.87
N GLN A 74 12.41 34.50 -17.70
CA GLN A 74 11.37 35.53 -17.74
C GLN A 74 10.70 35.61 -19.13
N THR A 75 11.44 35.35 -20.21
CA THR A 75 10.93 35.42 -21.58
C THR A 75 10.10 34.18 -21.94
N VAL A 76 10.60 32.98 -21.62
CA VAL A 76 9.93 31.71 -21.94
C VAL A 76 8.72 31.47 -21.04
N PHE A 77 8.91 31.62 -19.73
CA PHE A 77 7.94 31.19 -18.70
C PHE A 77 7.18 32.35 -18.05
N GLY A 78 7.62 33.59 -18.24
CA GLY A 78 6.95 34.76 -17.62
C GLY A 78 7.16 34.86 -16.11
N ARG A 79 8.07 34.07 -15.54
CA ARG A 79 8.39 34.02 -14.11
C ARG A 79 9.89 33.99 -13.88
N ALA A 80 10.29 34.29 -12.65
CA ALA A 80 11.65 34.08 -12.20
C ALA A 80 12.03 32.58 -12.20
N ALA A 81 13.30 32.30 -12.50
CA ALA A 81 13.87 30.97 -12.31
C ALA A 81 13.88 30.60 -10.82
N ASP A 82 13.62 29.33 -10.51
CA ASP A 82 13.87 28.82 -9.16
C ASP A 82 15.40 28.75 -8.89
N ALA A 83 15.78 28.76 -7.62
CA ALA A 83 17.19 28.82 -7.22
C ALA A 83 18.01 27.62 -7.74
N GLY A 84 17.40 26.42 -7.79
CA GLY A 84 18.06 25.20 -8.27
C GLY A 84 18.27 25.20 -9.78
N GLY A 85 17.23 25.53 -10.54
CA GLY A 85 17.28 25.64 -12.00
C GLY A 85 18.22 26.74 -12.47
N LEU A 86 18.21 27.91 -11.82
CA LEU A 86 19.13 29.01 -12.13
C LEU A 86 20.59 28.58 -11.93
N ALA A 87 20.90 27.91 -10.82
CA ALA A 87 22.24 27.40 -10.53
C ALA A 87 22.69 26.34 -11.54
N PHE A 88 21.80 25.39 -11.87
CA PHE A 88 22.08 24.32 -12.83
C PHE A 88 22.40 24.88 -14.22
N TRP A 89 21.51 25.70 -14.79
CA TRP A 89 21.68 26.23 -16.15
C TRP A 89 22.84 27.22 -16.27
N THR A 90 23.09 27.99 -15.22
CA THR A 90 24.27 28.86 -15.15
C THR A 90 25.56 28.03 -15.10
N GLY A 91 25.58 26.91 -14.37
CA GLY A 91 26.69 25.96 -14.37
C GLY A 91 26.93 25.31 -15.73
N VAL A 92 25.86 24.89 -16.42
CA VAL A 92 25.92 24.35 -17.79
C VAL A 92 26.51 25.39 -18.75
N LEU A 93 26.05 26.65 -18.67
CA LEU A 93 26.55 27.73 -19.53
C LEU A 93 28.02 28.06 -19.21
N ASN A 94 28.41 28.12 -17.92
CA ASN A 94 29.78 28.42 -17.49
C ASN A 94 30.78 27.36 -17.97
N THR A 95 30.34 26.11 -18.04
CA THR A 95 31.14 24.99 -18.55
C THR A 95 31.26 25.05 -20.08
N ALA A 96 30.15 25.34 -20.78
CA ALA A 96 30.11 25.36 -22.24
C ALA A 96 30.75 26.62 -22.88
N THR A 97 30.90 27.70 -22.12
CA THR A 97 31.40 29.00 -22.62
C THR A 97 32.93 29.11 -22.71
N GLN A 98 33.70 28.10 -22.28
CA GLN A 98 35.16 28.14 -22.31
C GLN A 98 35.74 28.16 -23.74
N ASP A 99 34.99 27.72 -24.77
CA ASP A 99 35.47 27.63 -26.16
C ASP A 99 34.75 28.57 -27.16
N ASN A 100 33.43 28.77 -27.05
CA ASN A 100 32.67 29.69 -27.92
C ASN A 100 31.36 30.19 -27.25
N PRO A 101 31.34 31.41 -26.71
CA PRO A 101 30.19 31.91 -25.94
C PRO A 101 28.88 32.03 -26.72
N ALA A 102 28.92 32.28 -28.03
CA ALA A 102 27.72 32.44 -28.86
C ALA A 102 27.07 31.08 -29.16
N THR A 103 27.88 30.07 -29.48
CA THR A 103 27.37 28.70 -29.72
C THR A 103 26.86 28.05 -28.44
N ALA A 104 27.50 28.33 -27.28
CA ALA A 104 27.04 27.82 -25.99
C ALA A 104 25.63 28.35 -25.63
N LYS A 105 25.37 29.64 -25.84
CA LYS A 105 24.03 30.23 -25.64
C LYS A 105 23.00 29.64 -26.61
N ALA A 106 23.36 29.43 -27.88
CA ALA A 106 22.46 28.82 -28.85
C ALA A 106 22.09 27.37 -28.49
N LEU A 107 23.05 26.57 -28.02
CA LEU A 107 22.81 25.21 -27.55
C LEU A 107 21.92 25.17 -26.30
N LEU A 108 22.12 26.10 -25.35
CA LEU A 108 21.28 26.23 -24.17
C LEU A 108 19.82 26.50 -24.56
N VAL A 109 19.59 27.50 -25.41
CA VAL A 109 18.25 27.86 -25.90
C VAL A 109 17.57 26.67 -26.58
N SER A 110 18.28 25.97 -27.47
CA SER A 110 17.75 24.78 -28.14
C SER A 110 17.41 23.64 -27.16
N LYS A 111 18.25 23.41 -26.14
CA LYS A 111 18.01 22.35 -25.16
C LYS A 111 16.84 22.66 -24.23
N ILE A 112 16.65 23.93 -23.86
CA ILE A 112 15.48 24.32 -23.06
C ILE A 112 14.21 24.21 -23.91
N ILE A 113 14.22 24.67 -25.17
CA ILE A 113 13.10 24.51 -26.10
C ILE A 113 12.71 23.04 -26.25
N GLU A 114 13.70 22.15 -26.41
CA GLU A 114 13.48 20.70 -26.47
C GLU A 114 12.76 20.19 -25.21
N LEU A 115 13.25 20.54 -24.02
CA LEU A 115 12.69 20.13 -22.72
C LEU A 115 11.27 20.65 -22.45
N VAL A 116 10.95 21.86 -22.90
CA VAL A 116 9.60 22.44 -22.71
C VAL A 116 8.62 21.99 -23.79
N SER A 117 9.12 21.53 -24.95
CA SER A 117 8.29 20.96 -26.02
C SER A 117 8.04 19.47 -25.84
N THR A 118 8.75 18.80 -24.92
CA THR A 118 8.53 17.39 -24.60
C THR A 118 7.50 17.26 -23.48
N PRO A 119 6.41 16.49 -23.67
CA PRO A 119 5.49 16.17 -22.58
C PRO A 119 6.21 15.49 -21.43
N LEU A 120 5.80 15.81 -20.20
CA LEU A 120 6.30 15.16 -18.99
C LEU A 120 5.14 14.35 -18.37
N PRO A 121 4.92 13.09 -18.80
CA PRO A 121 3.77 12.31 -18.39
C PRO A 121 3.88 11.74 -16.96
N THR A 122 5.10 11.65 -16.43
CA THR A 122 5.40 11.14 -15.09
C THR A 122 6.10 12.22 -14.25
N LYS A 123 5.78 12.27 -12.95
CA LYS A 123 6.41 13.21 -12.00
C LYS A 123 7.82 12.75 -11.63
N PRO A 124 8.87 13.55 -11.87
CA PRO A 124 10.22 13.29 -11.35
C PRO A 124 10.21 13.28 -9.81
N VAL A 125 10.97 12.35 -9.22
CA VAL A 125 11.06 12.11 -7.76
C VAL A 125 11.41 13.39 -6.98
N ASP A 126 12.19 14.29 -7.58
CA ASP A 126 12.69 15.50 -6.93
C ASP A 126 11.73 16.71 -7.00
N LEU A 127 10.55 16.56 -7.59
CA LEU A 127 9.54 17.64 -7.66
C LEU A 127 8.40 17.40 -6.69
N THR A 128 8.03 18.45 -5.94
CA THR A 128 6.75 18.48 -5.21
C THR A 128 5.57 18.51 -6.18
N ASP A 129 4.38 18.14 -5.73
CA ASP A 129 3.18 18.14 -6.59
C ASP A 129 2.84 19.52 -7.15
N ALA A 130 3.02 20.57 -6.34
CA ALA A 130 2.83 21.95 -6.79
C ALA A 130 3.84 22.35 -7.88
N GLN A 131 5.11 21.95 -7.73
CA GLN A 131 6.15 22.20 -8.73
C GLN A 131 5.90 21.38 -10.01
N TYR A 132 5.48 20.13 -9.88
CA TYR A 132 5.14 19.28 -11.02
C TYR A 132 3.94 19.84 -11.80
N ALA A 133 2.85 20.19 -11.11
CA ALA A 133 1.68 20.81 -11.72
C ALA A 133 2.04 22.11 -12.44
N GLN A 134 2.87 22.96 -11.83
CA GLN A 134 3.36 24.18 -12.47
C GLN A 134 4.22 23.87 -13.72
N THR A 135 5.09 22.86 -13.66
CA THR A 135 5.95 22.50 -14.80
C THR A 135 5.15 21.88 -15.95
N VAL A 136 4.08 21.13 -15.66
CA VAL A 136 3.15 20.64 -16.68
C VAL A 136 2.37 21.81 -17.31
N ALA A 137 1.89 22.74 -16.50
CA ALA A 137 1.21 23.95 -16.98
C ALA A 137 2.12 24.83 -17.85
N ASP A 138 3.38 25.02 -17.47
CA ASP A 138 4.37 25.79 -18.24
C ASP A 138 4.62 25.16 -19.63
N ARG A 139 4.69 23.82 -19.72
CA ARG A 139 4.86 23.08 -20.99
C ARG A 139 3.63 23.16 -21.88
N ASP A 140 2.45 22.97 -21.31
CA ASP A 140 1.17 23.07 -22.05
C ASP A 140 0.97 24.48 -22.60
N LEU A 141 1.25 25.51 -21.78
CA LEU A 141 1.21 26.91 -22.22
C LEU A 141 2.21 27.18 -23.35
N PHE A 142 3.44 26.67 -23.25
CA PHE A 142 4.43 26.82 -24.32
C PHE A 142 3.96 26.16 -25.62
N GLY A 143 3.41 24.94 -25.56
CA GLY A 143 2.81 24.26 -26.71
C GLY A 143 1.67 25.07 -27.36
N LYS A 144 0.76 25.62 -26.55
CA LYS A 144 -0.33 26.49 -27.02
C LYS A 144 0.19 27.74 -27.73
N LYS A 145 1.20 28.41 -27.16
CA LYS A 145 1.85 29.56 -27.80
C LYS A 145 2.45 29.20 -29.16
N VAL A 146 3.10 28.04 -29.29
CA VAL A 146 3.71 27.57 -30.54
C VAL A 146 2.66 27.39 -31.63
N VAL A 147 1.53 26.77 -31.31
CA VAL A 147 0.40 26.57 -32.23
C VAL A 147 -0.21 27.91 -32.65
N VAL A 148 -0.48 28.79 -31.69
CA VAL A 148 -1.07 30.11 -31.96
C VAL A 148 -0.13 30.99 -32.78
N GLY A 149 1.17 30.97 -32.49
CA GLY A 149 2.18 31.69 -33.26
C GLY A 149 2.30 31.18 -34.70
N LEU A 150 2.14 29.86 -34.90
CA LEU A 150 2.14 29.27 -36.24
C LEU A 150 0.90 29.68 -37.03
N ASP A 151 -0.28 29.69 -36.40
CA ASP A 151 -1.52 30.15 -37.05
C ASP A 151 -1.42 31.62 -37.49
N TYR A 152 -0.86 32.48 -36.65
CA TYR A 152 -0.65 33.90 -36.98
C TYR A 152 0.27 34.10 -38.19
N ALA A 153 1.41 33.40 -38.23
CA ALA A 153 2.37 33.56 -39.33
C ALA A 153 1.94 32.87 -40.62
N VAL A 154 1.37 31.67 -40.53
CA VAL A 154 1.09 30.81 -41.70
C VAL A 154 -0.33 30.98 -42.20
N THR A 155 -1.33 30.87 -41.31
CA THR A 155 -2.74 30.94 -41.70
C THR A 155 -3.16 32.39 -41.94
N GLN A 156 -2.82 33.29 -41.02
CA GLN A 156 -3.26 34.69 -41.06
C GLN A 156 -2.31 35.59 -41.85
N GLN A 157 -1.09 35.11 -42.17
CA GLN A 157 -0.02 35.89 -42.82
C GLN A 157 0.25 37.23 -42.12
N GLY A 158 0.20 37.24 -40.78
CA GLY A 158 0.35 38.44 -39.98
C GLY A 158 1.80 38.94 -39.91
N ASN A 159 2.00 40.25 -40.07
CA ASN A 159 3.31 40.92 -40.01
C ASN A 159 3.38 42.06 -38.97
N ASP A 160 2.31 42.27 -38.18
CA ASP A 160 2.26 43.33 -37.17
C ASP A 160 2.91 42.86 -35.87
N LEU A 161 4.05 43.46 -35.52
CA LEU A 161 4.82 43.09 -34.34
C LEU A 161 4.09 43.35 -33.01
N VAL A 162 3.20 44.35 -32.96
CA VAL A 162 2.39 44.65 -31.78
C VAL A 162 1.34 43.56 -31.59
N VAL A 163 0.68 43.15 -32.67
CA VAL A 163 -0.30 42.04 -32.64
C VAL A 163 0.40 40.72 -32.30
N ALA A 164 1.56 40.45 -32.89
CA ALA A 164 2.36 39.24 -32.62
C ALA A 164 2.77 39.11 -31.15
N LYS A 165 3.12 40.23 -30.49
CA LYS A 165 3.42 40.29 -29.05
C LYS A 165 2.15 40.14 -28.20
N GLN A 166 1.09 40.86 -28.55
CA GLN A 166 -0.18 40.82 -27.81
C GLN A 166 -0.81 39.43 -27.82
N LEU A 167 -0.75 38.73 -28.95
CA LEU A 167 -1.30 37.38 -29.10
C LEU A 167 -0.67 36.39 -28.11
N ILE A 168 0.66 36.45 -27.95
CA ILE A 168 1.39 35.59 -27.01
C ILE A 168 1.20 36.06 -25.56
N ALA A 169 1.15 37.37 -25.31
CA ALA A 169 0.90 37.93 -23.99
C ALA A 169 -0.50 37.58 -23.46
N ASN A 170 -1.53 37.56 -24.32
CA ASN A 170 -2.90 37.16 -23.97
C ASN A 170 -3.00 35.72 -23.47
N LEU A 171 -2.01 34.86 -23.78
CA LEU A 171 -1.93 33.50 -23.26
C LEU A 171 -1.26 33.43 -21.87
N MET A 172 -0.57 34.50 -21.40
CA MET A 172 0.21 34.52 -20.14
C MET A 172 -0.44 35.29 -18.98
N THR A 173 -1.46 36.10 -19.23
CA THR A 173 -2.22 36.81 -18.20
C THR A 173 -3.68 36.44 -18.31
N PRO A 174 -4.44 36.22 -17.20
CA PRO A 174 -5.89 36.36 -17.27
C PRO A 174 -6.14 37.77 -17.82
N VAL A 175 -6.68 37.84 -19.03
CA VAL A 175 -6.84 39.08 -19.75
C VAL A 175 -7.73 39.99 -18.88
N ILE A 176 -7.25 41.19 -18.49
CA ILE A 176 -8.18 42.33 -18.36
C ILE A 176 -8.15 42.98 -19.74
N PRO A 177 -9.16 42.77 -20.58
CA PRO A 177 -9.22 43.41 -21.89
C PRO A 177 -9.64 44.88 -21.67
N SER A 178 -9.40 45.77 -22.65
CA SER A 178 -10.33 46.90 -22.83
C SER A 178 -11.73 46.30 -22.78
N PRO A 179 -12.66 46.78 -21.92
CA PRO A 179 -13.74 45.96 -21.41
C PRO A 179 -14.32 45.16 -22.56
N PRO A 180 -14.19 43.82 -22.57
CA PRO A 180 -15.04 43.04 -23.45
C PRO A 180 -16.43 43.52 -23.05
N ALA A 181 -17.37 43.63 -23.99
CA ALA A 181 -18.77 43.69 -23.58
C ALA A 181 -18.90 42.63 -22.47
N PRO A 182 -19.26 43.02 -21.23
CA PRO A 182 -19.07 42.19 -20.06
C PRO A 182 -19.55 40.80 -20.46
N THR A 183 -18.67 39.80 -20.39
CA THR A 183 -19.10 38.41 -20.58
C THR A 183 -20.33 38.29 -19.72
N PRO A 184 -21.51 38.06 -20.31
CA PRO A 184 -22.74 38.24 -19.58
C PRO A 184 -22.64 37.43 -18.29
N VAL A 185 -22.96 38.06 -17.16
CA VAL A 185 -22.86 37.38 -15.87
C VAL A 185 -24.04 36.42 -15.81
N GLY A 186 -23.75 35.15 -15.60
CA GLY A 186 -24.78 34.14 -15.38
C GLY A 186 -25.77 34.55 -14.28
N GLN A 187 -27.04 34.29 -14.52
CA GLN A 187 -28.15 34.56 -13.64
C GLN A 187 -28.72 33.26 -13.09
N THR A 188 -29.31 33.34 -11.91
CA THR A 188 -30.09 32.24 -11.34
C THR A 188 -31.58 32.53 -11.48
N TYR A 189 -32.28 31.69 -12.23
CA TYR A 189 -33.74 31.70 -12.37
C TYR A 189 -34.33 30.64 -11.45
N ARG A 190 -35.11 31.06 -10.45
CA ARG A 190 -35.79 30.14 -9.53
C ARG A 190 -37.19 29.87 -10.05
N LEU A 191 -37.52 28.60 -10.26
CA LEU A 191 -38.84 28.18 -10.71
C LEU A 191 -39.86 28.25 -9.58
N THR A 192 -41.12 28.38 -9.96
CA THR A 192 -42.29 28.40 -9.07
C THR A 192 -43.16 27.18 -9.34
N THR A 193 -44.25 26.98 -8.62
CA THR A 193 -45.22 25.90 -8.94
C THR A 193 -46.18 26.26 -10.08
N GLY A 194 -46.03 27.44 -10.69
CA GLY A 194 -46.80 27.89 -11.84
C GLY A 194 -46.00 27.75 -13.13
N THR A 195 -46.61 28.06 -14.26
CA THR A 195 -45.92 28.00 -15.56
C THR A 195 -44.80 29.03 -15.65
N ASP A 196 -43.58 28.54 -15.84
CA ASP A 196 -42.36 29.32 -15.98
C ASP A 196 -41.88 29.34 -17.45
N ASN A 197 -41.53 30.53 -17.94
CA ASN A 197 -40.99 30.73 -19.28
C ASN A 197 -39.77 31.65 -19.22
N PHE A 198 -38.62 31.05 -18.88
CA PHE A 198 -37.38 31.77 -18.69
C PHE A 198 -36.44 31.61 -19.89
N THR A 199 -35.75 32.68 -20.24
CA THR A 199 -34.68 32.68 -21.23
C THR A 199 -33.44 33.31 -20.59
N GLY A 200 -32.37 32.54 -20.55
CA GLY A 200 -31.06 32.96 -20.08
C GLY A 200 -30.43 34.02 -20.98
N ASN A 201 -29.36 34.62 -20.48
CA ASN A 201 -28.58 35.62 -21.18
C ASN A 201 -27.42 34.98 -21.96
N GLY A 202 -26.26 35.62 -22.01
CA GLY A 202 -25.09 35.11 -22.75
C GLY A 202 -23.97 34.58 -21.84
N GLY A 203 -24.32 34.27 -20.59
CA GLY A 203 -23.43 33.84 -19.52
C GLY A 203 -23.95 32.56 -18.91
N ASP A 204 -23.13 31.88 -18.10
CA ASP A 204 -23.47 30.58 -17.52
C ASP A 204 -24.62 30.67 -16.49
N ASP A 205 -25.85 30.51 -16.96
CA ASP A 205 -27.07 30.65 -16.18
C ASP A 205 -27.40 29.37 -15.39
N THR A 206 -28.16 29.54 -14.30
CA THR A 206 -28.67 28.45 -13.47
C THR A 206 -30.20 28.51 -13.37
N PHE A 207 -30.88 27.43 -13.71
CA PHE A 207 -32.30 27.23 -13.45
C PHE A 207 -32.46 26.34 -12.21
N ASP A 208 -32.96 26.91 -11.12
CA ASP A 208 -33.20 26.25 -9.84
C ASP A 208 -34.67 25.79 -9.78
N ALA A 209 -34.88 24.51 -10.09
CA ALA A 209 -36.15 23.80 -9.93
C ALA A 209 -36.15 22.95 -8.64
N SER A 210 -35.68 23.54 -7.54
CA SER A 210 -35.90 23.00 -6.19
C SER A 210 -37.37 23.07 -5.79
N LEU A 211 -37.75 22.28 -4.78
CA LEU A 211 -39.13 22.27 -4.28
C LEU A 211 -39.51 23.64 -3.69
N ASP A 212 -40.71 24.11 -4.00
CA ASP A 212 -41.32 25.26 -3.33
C ASP A 212 -42.40 24.76 -2.37
N SER A 213 -42.17 24.98 -1.07
CA SER A 213 -43.08 24.57 0.00
C SER A 213 -43.44 23.07 -0.05
N GLY A 214 -42.49 22.24 -0.51
CA GLY A 214 -42.64 20.79 -0.67
C GLY A 214 -43.30 20.35 -1.98
N ASN A 215 -43.60 21.26 -2.91
CA ASN A 215 -44.16 20.94 -4.22
C ASN A 215 -43.12 21.04 -5.32
N GLN A 216 -43.23 20.20 -6.35
CA GLN A 216 -42.40 20.26 -7.54
C GLN A 216 -42.63 21.57 -8.31
N THR A 217 -41.55 22.19 -8.77
CA THR A 217 -41.59 23.46 -9.50
C THR A 217 -41.44 23.28 -11.01
N LEU A 218 -40.67 22.29 -11.47
CA LEU A 218 -40.61 21.96 -12.91
C LEU A 218 -41.81 21.08 -13.32
N ASP A 219 -42.62 21.57 -14.26
CA ASP A 219 -43.74 20.86 -14.86
C ASP A 219 -43.69 20.84 -16.42
N MET A 220 -44.71 20.28 -17.08
CA MET A 220 -44.74 20.14 -18.55
C MET A 220 -45.12 21.42 -19.29
N ALA A 221 -45.70 22.41 -18.61
CA ALA A 221 -46.02 23.72 -19.17
C ALA A 221 -44.78 24.62 -19.23
N ASP A 222 -43.74 24.32 -18.44
CA ASP A 222 -42.51 25.10 -18.39
C ASP A 222 -41.70 25.05 -19.69
N ARG A 223 -41.08 26.20 -19.99
CA ARG A 223 -40.24 26.40 -21.16
C ARG A 223 -38.98 27.13 -20.73
N LEU A 224 -37.87 26.40 -20.64
CA LEU A 224 -36.59 26.95 -20.22
C LEU A 224 -35.63 26.97 -21.42
N ASP A 225 -35.03 28.12 -21.67
CA ASP A 225 -34.00 28.30 -22.70
C ASP A 225 -32.76 28.92 -22.04
N GLY A 226 -31.59 28.27 -22.06
CA GLY A 226 -30.39 28.80 -21.42
C GLY A 226 -29.75 29.97 -22.18
N GLY A 227 -30.04 30.13 -23.46
CA GLY A 227 -29.42 31.17 -24.27
C GLY A 227 -28.01 30.79 -24.72
N ALA A 228 -27.02 31.62 -24.42
CA ALA A 228 -25.62 31.33 -24.72
C ALA A 228 -24.83 31.26 -23.42
N GLY A 229 -23.79 30.44 -23.37
CA GLY A 229 -23.09 30.14 -22.13
C GLY A 229 -23.04 28.64 -21.92
N ARG A 230 -22.63 28.21 -20.73
CA ARG A 230 -22.78 26.84 -20.26
C ARG A 230 -23.80 26.82 -19.13
N ASP A 231 -25.04 26.53 -19.49
CA ASP A 231 -26.19 26.70 -18.62
C ASP A 231 -26.53 25.41 -17.87
N THR A 232 -27.05 25.56 -16.66
CA THR A 232 -27.34 24.44 -15.75
C THR A 232 -28.77 24.47 -15.26
N VAL A 233 -29.48 23.34 -15.30
CA VAL A 233 -30.74 23.15 -14.57
C VAL A 233 -30.56 22.13 -13.44
N ARG A 234 -31.02 22.48 -12.23
CA ARG A 234 -31.07 21.61 -11.05
C ARG A 234 -32.53 21.29 -10.74
N ILE A 235 -32.90 20.02 -10.81
CA ILE A 235 -34.29 19.54 -10.75
C ILE A 235 -34.48 18.66 -9.53
N THR A 236 -35.48 18.96 -8.70
CA THR A 236 -35.94 18.02 -7.66
C THR A 236 -37.32 17.47 -8.03
N LEU A 237 -37.40 16.16 -8.25
CA LEU A 237 -38.65 15.44 -8.57
C LEU A 237 -39.23 14.83 -7.29
N ASN A 238 -40.50 15.07 -7.02
CA ASN A 238 -41.19 14.51 -5.85
C ASN A 238 -42.69 14.22 -6.07
N THR A 239 -43.20 14.46 -7.27
CA THR A 239 -44.62 14.29 -7.60
C THR A 239 -44.78 13.26 -8.71
N TYR A 240 -45.80 12.41 -8.58
CA TYR A 240 -46.14 11.37 -9.54
C TYR A 240 -47.20 11.94 -10.49
N HIS A 241 -46.88 12.06 -11.77
CA HIS A 241 -47.73 12.59 -12.83
C HIS A 241 -48.60 11.52 -13.53
N GLY A 242 -48.56 10.27 -13.05
CA GLY A 242 -49.41 9.19 -13.58
C GLY A 242 -48.77 8.42 -14.75
N SER A 243 -49.59 7.72 -15.54
CA SER A 243 -49.13 7.06 -16.79
C SER A 243 -48.71 8.05 -17.90
N GLY A 244 -48.81 9.36 -17.64
CA GLY A 244 -48.40 10.41 -18.56
C GLY A 244 -46.93 10.72 -18.35
N VAL A 245 -46.12 10.54 -19.39
CA VAL A 245 -44.68 10.74 -19.33
C VAL A 245 -44.35 12.23 -19.12
N PHE A 246 -43.73 12.57 -17.99
CA PHE A 246 -43.22 13.91 -17.71
C PHE A 246 -42.10 14.30 -18.69
N THR A 247 -42.38 15.28 -19.56
CA THR A 247 -41.51 15.70 -20.69
C THR A 247 -41.31 17.23 -20.76
N PRO A 248 -40.39 17.80 -19.97
CA PRO A 248 -40.13 19.25 -19.99
C PRO A 248 -39.51 19.71 -21.30
N THR A 249 -39.66 21.01 -21.60
CA THR A 249 -39.02 21.67 -22.76
C THR A 249 -37.81 22.47 -22.31
N LEU A 250 -36.62 21.88 -22.40
CA LEU A 250 -35.34 22.50 -22.10
C LEU A 250 -34.56 22.75 -23.41
N LYS A 251 -34.10 23.97 -23.64
CA LYS A 251 -33.31 24.35 -24.82
C LYS A 251 -32.03 25.06 -24.41
N ASN A 252 -30.92 24.80 -25.12
CA ASN A 252 -29.62 25.44 -24.85
C ASN A 252 -29.25 25.40 -23.35
N ILE A 253 -29.56 24.28 -22.68
CA ILE A 253 -29.16 24.04 -21.29
C ILE A 253 -28.23 22.83 -21.33
N GLU A 254 -26.94 23.08 -21.18
CA GLU A 254 -25.90 22.07 -21.37
C GLU A 254 -25.89 21.02 -20.25
N VAL A 255 -26.19 21.44 -19.01
CA VAL A 255 -26.02 20.61 -17.81
C VAL A 255 -27.38 20.38 -17.12
N ILE A 256 -27.79 19.12 -17.03
CA ILE A 256 -29.02 18.70 -16.34
C ILE A 256 -28.64 17.87 -15.11
N ARG A 257 -29.14 18.27 -13.93
CA ARG A 257 -28.95 17.55 -12.65
C ARG A 257 -30.29 17.22 -12.02
N VAL A 258 -30.53 15.95 -11.74
CA VAL A 258 -31.81 15.43 -11.23
C VAL A 258 -31.62 14.81 -9.85
N THR A 259 -32.46 15.22 -8.90
CA THR A 259 -32.62 14.61 -7.58
C THR A 259 -34.03 14.03 -7.50
N ALA A 260 -34.16 12.71 -7.43
CA ALA A 260 -35.47 12.04 -7.30
C ALA A 260 -35.76 11.67 -5.84
N LEU A 261 -36.93 12.08 -5.35
CA LEU A 261 -37.43 11.80 -4.00
C LEU A 261 -38.68 10.90 -4.04
N THR A 262 -39.10 10.41 -2.88
CA THR A 262 -40.31 9.59 -2.73
C THR A 262 -41.51 10.26 -3.39
N GLY A 263 -42.22 9.52 -4.23
CA GLY A 263 -43.39 10.02 -4.95
C GLY A 263 -43.12 10.61 -6.32
N ALA A 264 -41.87 10.64 -6.81
CA ALA A 264 -41.58 10.99 -8.20
C ALA A 264 -42.09 9.93 -9.20
N ASP A 265 -42.21 10.33 -10.48
CA ASP A 265 -42.43 9.41 -11.61
C ASP A 265 -41.37 8.31 -11.71
N ASP A 266 -41.69 7.22 -12.41
CA ASP A 266 -40.70 6.17 -12.68
C ASP A 266 -39.61 6.65 -13.67
N SER A 267 -39.88 7.70 -14.45
CA SER A 267 -38.95 8.21 -15.47
C SER A 267 -39.05 9.71 -15.73
N PHE A 268 -37.90 10.34 -15.99
CA PHE A 268 -37.75 11.72 -16.46
C PHE A 268 -37.37 11.71 -17.93
N ASN A 269 -38.15 12.34 -18.81
CA ASN A 269 -38.00 12.14 -20.26
C ASN A 269 -37.59 13.42 -21.00
N LEU A 270 -36.42 13.38 -21.67
CA LEU A 270 -35.82 14.51 -22.39
C LEU A 270 -36.22 14.61 -23.87
N ASN A 271 -37.23 13.88 -24.35
CA ASN A 271 -37.59 13.82 -25.77
C ASN A 271 -37.98 15.17 -26.39
N ASN A 272 -38.47 16.13 -25.58
CA ASN A 272 -38.80 17.49 -26.01
C ASN A 272 -37.67 18.51 -25.73
N SER A 273 -36.54 18.05 -25.22
CA SER A 273 -35.39 18.88 -24.83
C SER A 273 -34.23 18.74 -25.82
N SER A 274 -33.39 19.77 -25.91
CA SER A 274 -32.25 19.82 -26.86
C SER A 274 -31.14 20.74 -26.37
N GLY A 275 -29.90 20.52 -26.82
CA GLY A 275 -28.74 21.35 -26.47
C GLY A 275 -27.99 20.89 -25.22
N PHE A 276 -28.53 19.92 -24.47
CA PHE A 276 -27.83 19.32 -23.35
C PHE A 276 -26.63 18.49 -23.81
N THR A 277 -25.55 18.55 -23.03
CA THR A 277 -24.30 17.81 -23.25
C THR A 277 -23.89 16.99 -22.04
N ASP A 278 -24.49 17.23 -20.88
CA ASP A 278 -24.22 16.56 -19.61
C ASP A 278 -25.54 16.33 -18.85
N VAL A 279 -25.86 15.08 -18.54
CA VAL A 279 -27.10 14.67 -17.87
C VAL A 279 -26.76 13.75 -16.71
N GLY A 280 -27.28 14.05 -15.52
CA GLY A 280 -26.95 13.21 -14.37
C GLY A 280 -27.85 13.31 -13.17
N PHE A 281 -27.62 12.39 -12.25
CA PHE A 281 -28.25 12.35 -10.94
C PHE A 281 -27.34 12.97 -9.87
N ASP A 282 -27.94 13.63 -8.88
CA ASP A 282 -27.25 14.13 -7.69
C ASP A 282 -28.14 13.93 -6.46
N GLY A 283 -27.77 12.98 -5.59
CA GLY A 283 -28.42 12.84 -4.28
C GLY A 283 -29.84 12.26 -4.25
N SER A 284 -30.25 11.46 -5.25
CA SER A 284 -31.59 10.84 -5.22
C SER A 284 -31.75 9.89 -4.02
N THR A 285 -32.99 9.79 -3.51
CA THR A 285 -33.33 8.90 -2.38
C THR A 285 -34.12 7.66 -2.82
N ILE A 286 -34.51 7.62 -4.09
CA ILE A 286 -35.15 6.47 -4.75
C ILE A 286 -34.42 6.12 -6.06
N ALA A 287 -34.65 4.90 -6.56
CA ALA A 287 -34.20 4.53 -7.90
C ALA A 287 -35.04 5.26 -8.96
N HIS A 288 -34.43 5.67 -10.07
CA HIS A 288 -35.12 6.44 -11.10
C HIS A 288 -34.43 6.32 -12.46
N THR A 289 -35.18 6.55 -13.53
CA THR A 289 -34.68 6.53 -14.92
C THR A 289 -34.70 7.91 -15.56
N ILE A 290 -33.65 8.30 -16.30
CA ILE A 290 -33.68 9.42 -17.25
C ILE A 290 -33.68 8.84 -18.67
N THR A 291 -34.65 9.22 -19.49
CA THR A 291 -34.82 8.67 -20.85
C THR A 291 -34.55 9.73 -21.92
N ASN A 292 -34.15 9.26 -23.11
CA ASN A 292 -33.79 10.08 -24.28
C ASN A 292 -32.57 10.99 -24.06
N VAL A 293 -31.52 10.44 -23.43
CA VAL A 293 -30.28 11.17 -23.08
C VAL A 293 -29.35 11.45 -24.27
N GLY A 294 -29.69 11.01 -25.48
CA GLY A 294 -28.94 11.32 -26.69
C GLY A 294 -27.44 10.96 -26.58
N ASN A 295 -26.56 11.82 -27.06
CA ASN A 295 -25.11 11.63 -27.01
C ASN A 295 -24.45 12.36 -25.83
N ALA A 296 -25.20 12.73 -24.79
CA ALA A 296 -24.68 13.45 -23.64
C ALA A 296 -23.70 12.60 -22.81
N ALA A 297 -22.76 13.28 -22.15
CA ALA A 297 -22.04 12.71 -21.02
C ALA A 297 -23.01 12.46 -19.86
N LEU A 298 -22.77 11.39 -19.11
CA LEU A 298 -23.63 10.97 -18.01
C LEU A 298 -22.92 11.17 -16.67
N SER A 299 -23.67 11.51 -15.61
CA SER A 299 -23.09 11.57 -14.26
C SER A 299 -24.00 11.02 -13.16
N VAL A 300 -23.41 10.42 -12.14
CA VAL A 300 -24.10 10.00 -10.92
C VAL A 300 -23.28 10.47 -9.72
N SER A 301 -23.88 11.25 -8.84
CA SER A 301 -23.20 11.81 -7.68
C SER A 301 -24.00 11.65 -6.40
N ASN A 302 -23.31 11.43 -5.28
CA ASN A 302 -23.88 11.36 -3.92
C ASN A 302 -25.07 10.38 -3.82
N GLN A 303 -24.98 9.23 -4.50
CA GLN A 303 -26.13 8.39 -4.80
C GLN A 303 -26.05 7.05 -4.07
N THR A 304 -27.14 6.63 -3.42
CA THR A 304 -27.24 5.32 -2.73
C THR A 304 -28.32 4.41 -3.31
N LYS A 305 -28.96 4.82 -4.40
CA LYS A 305 -30.01 4.08 -5.11
C LYS A 305 -29.68 3.96 -6.60
N ASN A 306 -30.24 2.93 -7.24
CA ASN A 306 -29.97 2.66 -8.65
C ASN A 306 -30.29 3.86 -9.55
N ALA A 307 -29.44 4.08 -10.54
CA ALA A 307 -29.58 5.15 -11.52
C ALA A 307 -29.65 4.54 -12.92
N ALA A 308 -30.69 4.86 -13.69
CA ALA A 308 -30.84 4.36 -15.04
C ALA A 308 -30.85 5.49 -16.08
N PHE A 309 -30.17 5.28 -17.20
CA PHE A 309 -30.16 6.17 -18.35
C PHE A 309 -30.55 5.42 -19.61
N GLU A 310 -31.59 5.87 -20.32
CA GLU A 310 -32.04 5.22 -21.55
C GLU A 310 -31.97 6.14 -22.77
N GLY A 311 -31.85 5.54 -23.95
CA GLY A 311 -31.85 6.26 -25.23
C GLY A 311 -30.52 6.94 -25.55
N SER A 312 -29.41 6.45 -24.97
CA SER A 312 -28.09 6.97 -25.32
C SER A 312 -27.72 6.59 -26.77
N THR A 313 -27.32 7.59 -27.56
CA THR A 313 -26.85 7.46 -28.94
C THR A 313 -25.34 7.61 -29.07
N ALA A 314 -24.63 7.78 -27.95
CA ALA A 314 -23.18 7.95 -27.92
C ALA A 314 -22.46 6.73 -28.52
N THR A 315 -21.44 6.99 -29.34
CA THR A 315 -20.54 5.95 -29.90
C THR A 315 -19.36 5.66 -28.98
N ALA A 316 -19.04 6.60 -28.09
CA ALA A 316 -18.17 6.41 -26.93
C ALA A 316 -18.89 6.99 -25.71
N LEU A 317 -19.05 6.19 -24.66
CA LEU A 317 -19.71 6.64 -23.43
C LEU A 317 -18.74 7.47 -22.58
N SER A 318 -19.20 8.60 -22.08
CA SER A 318 -18.55 9.34 -20.98
C SER A 318 -19.44 9.26 -19.75
N LEU A 319 -18.94 8.68 -18.66
CA LEU A 319 -19.71 8.50 -17.42
C LEU A 319 -18.87 8.91 -16.20
N THR A 320 -19.38 9.80 -15.36
CA THR A 320 -18.74 10.19 -14.10
C THR A 320 -19.52 9.68 -12.91
N MET A 321 -18.87 9.01 -11.95
CA MET A 321 -19.46 8.48 -10.73
C MET A 321 -18.66 8.98 -9.52
N SER A 322 -19.26 9.79 -8.66
CA SER A 322 -18.60 10.33 -7.45
C SER A 322 -19.46 10.08 -6.21
N LYS A 323 -18.92 9.35 -5.23
CA LYS A 323 -19.59 8.96 -3.98
C LYS A 323 -20.89 8.23 -4.25
N VAL A 324 -20.77 7.10 -4.96
CA VAL A 324 -21.90 6.31 -5.47
C VAL A 324 -21.85 4.92 -4.86
N GLY A 325 -22.93 4.46 -4.23
CA GLY A 325 -22.95 3.19 -3.51
C GLY A 325 -22.03 3.18 -2.29
N ALA A 326 -21.80 1.99 -1.71
CA ALA A 326 -20.89 1.81 -0.58
C ALA A 326 -20.22 0.42 -0.58
N VAL A 327 -19.15 0.27 0.20
CA VAL A 327 -18.48 -1.02 0.44
C VAL A 327 -19.51 -2.06 0.92
N GLY A 328 -19.55 -3.21 0.24
CA GLY A 328 -20.50 -4.30 0.54
C GLY A 328 -21.96 -4.02 0.13
N SER A 329 -22.27 -2.85 -0.42
CA SER A 329 -23.59 -2.46 -0.93
C SER A 329 -23.47 -1.65 -2.23
N PRO A 330 -22.98 -2.26 -3.33
CA PRO A 330 -22.92 -1.58 -4.62
C PRO A 330 -24.32 -1.32 -5.17
N ILE A 331 -24.50 -0.24 -5.92
CA ILE A 331 -25.74 0.06 -6.63
C ILE A 331 -25.63 -0.28 -8.12
N THR A 332 -26.76 -0.40 -8.82
CA THR A 332 -26.76 -0.56 -10.27
C THR A 332 -26.78 0.80 -10.97
N VAL A 333 -25.85 1.00 -11.92
CA VAL A 333 -25.96 2.04 -12.95
C VAL A 333 -26.31 1.33 -14.26
N ASP A 334 -27.54 1.55 -14.72
CA ASP A 334 -28.15 0.83 -15.85
C ASP A 334 -28.23 1.74 -17.08
N LEU A 335 -27.84 1.22 -18.25
CA LEU A 335 -27.94 1.91 -19.54
C LEU A 335 -28.98 1.32 -20.50
N ALA A 336 -29.74 0.29 -20.08
CA ALA A 336 -30.77 -0.35 -20.89
C ALA A 336 -31.77 -1.18 -20.06
N SER A 337 -32.64 -0.53 -19.27
CA SER A 337 -33.63 -1.22 -18.43
C SER A 337 -34.85 -1.81 -19.16
N ASN A 338 -35.21 -1.32 -20.37
CA ASN A 338 -36.42 -1.75 -21.08
C ASN A 338 -36.15 -2.70 -22.28
N LEU A 339 -36.91 -3.81 -22.34
CA LEU A 339 -36.90 -4.87 -23.36
C LEU A 339 -37.00 -4.40 -24.82
N PHE A 340 -37.46 -3.16 -25.08
CA PHE A 340 -37.71 -2.62 -26.43
C PHE A 340 -36.80 -1.45 -26.82
N SER A 341 -35.93 -0.98 -25.92
CA SER A 341 -35.02 0.13 -26.18
C SER A 341 -33.75 -0.40 -26.87
N ARG A 342 -33.34 0.19 -27.99
CA ARG A 342 -32.01 -0.07 -28.57
C ARG A 342 -30.99 0.39 -27.53
N GLY A 343 -30.30 -0.57 -26.90
CA GLY A 343 -29.26 -0.27 -25.90
C GLY A 343 -28.20 0.68 -26.45
N ALA A 344 -27.45 1.31 -25.54
CA ALA A 344 -26.39 2.23 -25.91
C ALA A 344 -25.46 1.61 -26.97
N LYS A 345 -25.12 2.37 -28.01
CA LYS A 345 -24.27 1.92 -29.13
C LYS A 345 -22.77 1.94 -28.81
N ALA A 346 -22.40 2.53 -27.68
CA ALA A 346 -21.01 2.70 -27.31
C ALA A 346 -20.32 1.34 -27.13
N THR A 347 -19.22 1.15 -27.83
CA THR A 347 -18.29 0.02 -27.63
C THR A 347 -17.05 0.45 -26.83
N THR A 348 -16.84 1.76 -26.69
CA THR A 348 -15.79 2.38 -25.88
C THR A 348 -16.42 3.15 -24.73
N HIS A 349 -15.94 2.90 -23.50
CA HIS A 349 -16.43 3.55 -22.30
C HIS A 349 -15.30 4.25 -21.58
N ASN A 350 -15.49 5.54 -21.32
CA ASN A 350 -14.61 6.36 -20.52
C ASN A 350 -15.34 6.72 -19.22
N ILE A 351 -14.88 6.15 -18.12
CA ILE A 351 -15.51 6.26 -16.81
C ILE A 351 -14.59 7.02 -15.87
N VAL A 352 -15.13 7.96 -15.11
CA VAL A 352 -14.45 8.59 -13.96
C VAL A 352 -15.11 8.06 -12.69
N MET A 353 -14.31 7.60 -11.73
CA MET A 353 -14.79 7.05 -10.45
C MET A 353 -14.08 7.73 -9.27
N GLU A 354 -14.86 8.17 -8.30
CA GLU A 354 -14.40 8.68 -7.00
C GLU A 354 -15.23 8.02 -5.90
N ASP A 355 -14.63 7.17 -5.08
CA ASP A 355 -15.31 6.43 -4.00
C ASP A 355 -16.64 5.79 -4.47
N ALA A 356 -16.60 5.09 -5.60
CA ALA A 356 -17.79 4.56 -6.27
C ALA A 356 -17.82 3.03 -6.32
N TYR A 357 -18.95 2.45 -5.90
CA TYR A 357 -19.23 1.02 -5.78
C TYR A 357 -20.45 0.66 -6.63
N VAL A 358 -20.21 0.17 -7.84
CA VAL A 358 -21.24 0.09 -8.89
C VAL A 358 -21.23 -1.27 -9.60
N THR A 359 -22.42 -1.81 -9.83
CA THR A 359 -22.67 -2.81 -10.87
C THR A 359 -23.12 -2.08 -12.12
N PHE A 360 -22.37 -2.23 -13.21
CA PHE A 360 -22.64 -1.56 -14.46
C PHE A 360 -23.38 -2.52 -15.40
N ASP A 361 -24.65 -2.21 -15.69
CA ASP A 361 -25.55 -3.06 -16.46
C ASP A 361 -25.99 -2.38 -17.76
N ARG A 362 -26.10 -3.17 -18.83
CA ARG A 362 -26.52 -2.77 -20.17
C ARG A 362 -27.56 -3.72 -20.76
N GLY A 363 -28.13 -4.60 -19.94
CA GLY A 363 -29.11 -5.59 -20.36
C GLY A 363 -28.50 -6.78 -21.11
N VAL A 364 -29.37 -7.71 -21.54
CA VAL A 364 -28.97 -9.07 -22.01
C VAL A 364 -28.90 -9.20 -23.54
N PHE A 365 -29.36 -8.20 -24.32
CA PHE A 365 -29.62 -8.34 -25.75
C PHE A 365 -28.97 -7.30 -26.68
N THR A 366 -27.97 -6.53 -26.22
CA THR A 366 -27.28 -5.59 -27.11
C THR A 366 -26.34 -6.36 -28.04
N SER A 367 -26.47 -6.15 -29.35
CA SER A 367 -25.46 -6.62 -30.33
C SER A 367 -24.18 -5.79 -30.27
N ASP A 368 -24.27 -4.58 -29.71
CA ASP A 368 -23.17 -3.70 -29.41
C ASP A 368 -22.62 -4.08 -28.02
N THR A 369 -21.37 -4.54 -27.98
CA THR A 369 -20.67 -5.00 -26.78
C THR A 369 -19.48 -4.09 -26.48
N ILE A 370 -19.11 -3.98 -25.20
CA ILE A 370 -17.92 -3.22 -24.81
C ILE A 370 -16.68 -3.92 -25.35
N THR A 371 -15.84 -3.18 -26.08
CA THR A 371 -14.51 -3.64 -26.52
C THR A 371 -13.39 -2.94 -25.76
N SER A 372 -13.61 -1.69 -25.34
CA SER A 372 -12.62 -0.88 -24.61
C SER A 372 -13.25 -0.17 -23.42
N LEU A 373 -12.64 -0.32 -22.25
CA LEU A 373 -13.01 0.39 -21.04
C LEU A 373 -11.79 1.15 -20.48
N THR A 374 -11.97 2.45 -20.26
CA THR A 374 -11.02 3.31 -19.55
C THR A 374 -11.67 3.80 -18.26
N VAL A 375 -10.98 3.66 -17.14
CA VAL A 375 -11.41 4.16 -15.83
C VAL A 375 -10.36 5.14 -15.29
N ALA A 376 -10.77 6.36 -14.97
CA ALA A 376 -9.96 7.31 -14.20
C ALA A 376 -10.46 7.30 -12.75
N ALA A 377 -9.67 6.77 -11.84
CA ALA A 377 -10.06 6.47 -10.47
C ALA A 377 -9.35 7.36 -9.44
N THR A 378 -10.11 7.82 -8.46
CA THR A 378 -9.64 8.40 -7.19
C THR A 378 -10.34 7.70 -6.03
N GLY A 379 -9.70 7.58 -4.88
CA GLY A 379 -10.25 6.83 -3.75
C GLY A 379 -10.39 5.32 -4.05
N ASP A 380 -11.24 4.63 -3.29
CA ASP A 380 -11.46 3.18 -3.45
C ASP A 380 -12.73 2.89 -4.24
N ASN A 381 -12.60 2.13 -5.31
CA ASN A 381 -13.70 1.91 -6.25
C ASN A 381 -13.95 0.43 -6.52
N LYS A 382 -15.21 0.10 -6.84
CA LYS A 382 -15.60 -1.21 -7.36
C LYS A 382 -16.49 -1.05 -8.58
N LEU A 383 -16.13 -1.69 -9.68
CA LEU A 383 -16.87 -1.68 -10.93
C LEU A 383 -17.11 -3.11 -11.42
N THR A 384 -18.30 -3.65 -11.16
CA THR A 384 -18.68 -4.97 -11.67
C THR A 384 -19.29 -4.84 -13.05
N ILE A 385 -18.65 -5.44 -14.06
CA ILE A 385 -19.17 -5.53 -15.43
C ILE A 385 -19.92 -6.85 -15.58
N VAL A 386 -21.17 -6.81 -16.06
CA VAL A 386 -22.04 -8.00 -16.15
C VAL A 386 -22.35 -8.38 -17.61
N ASN A 387 -23.14 -9.44 -17.79
CA ASN A 387 -23.67 -9.91 -19.07
C ASN A 387 -22.59 -10.24 -20.13
N LEU A 388 -22.90 -10.00 -21.40
CA LEU A 388 -22.02 -10.28 -22.55
C LEU A 388 -20.77 -9.40 -22.57
N ASP A 389 -20.81 -8.22 -21.95
CA ASP A 389 -19.69 -7.27 -21.96
C ASP A 389 -18.46 -7.82 -21.25
N ALA A 390 -18.64 -8.50 -20.11
CA ALA A 390 -17.55 -9.17 -19.40
C ALA A 390 -16.86 -10.25 -20.25
N ALA A 391 -17.56 -10.83 -21.23
CA ALA A 391 -17.02 -11.86 -22.11
C ALA A 391 -16.36 -11.30 -23.38
N THR A 392 -16.61 -10.04 -23.74
CA THR A 392 -16.26 -9.46 -25.04
C THR A 392 -15.29 -8.28 -24.93
N MET A 393 -15.17 -7.66 -23.75
CA MET A 393 -14.20 -6.59 -23.49
C MET A 393 -12.77 -7.09 -23.67
N THR A 394 -12.02 -6.46 -24.58
CA THR A 394 -10.63 -6.84 -24.90
C THR A 394 -9.60 -5.93 -24.25
N ASN A 395 -9.90 -4.63 -24.13
CA ASN A 395 -8.99 -3.63 -23.57
C ASN A 395 -9.56 -3.02 -22.28
N LEU A 396 -8.75 -3.03 -21.23
CA LEU A 396 -9.03 -2.41 -19.94
C LEU A 396 -7.89 -1.46 -19.58
N THR A 397 -8.20 -0.19 -19.37
CA THR A 397 -7.25 0.82 -18.91
C THR A 397 -7.72 1.45 -17.59
N VAL A 398 -6.87 1.51 -16.58
CA VAL A 398 -7.11 2.22 -15.32
C VAL A 398 -6.05 3.29 -15.14
N THR A 399 -6.47 4.49 -14.77
CA THR A 399 -5.62 5.67 -14.55
C THR A 399 -6.04 6.38 -13.27
N GLY A 400 -5.22 7.32 -12.82
CA GLY A 400 -5.44 8.01 -11.55
C GLY A 400 -4.77 7.28 -10.39
N SER A 401 -4.92 7.84 -9.19
CA SER A 401 -4.28 7.34 -7.96
C SER A 401 -5.19 6.44 -7.12
N GLY A 402 -6.46 6.27 -7.52
CA GLY A 402 -7.43 5.43 -6.81
C GLY A 402 -7.39 3.98 -7.23
N SER A 403 -7.86 3.08 -6.36
CA SER A 403 -7.96 1.65 -6.63
C SER A 403 -9.27 1.30 -7.37
N VAL A 404 -9.25 0.22 -8.17
CA VAL A 404 -10.47 -0.31 -8.80
C VAL A 404 -10.57 -1.83 -8.69
N ASP A 405 -11.64 -2.30 -8.05
CA ASP A 405 -12.01 -3.71 -7.98
C ASP A 405 -13.02 -4.09 -9.10
N PHE A 406 -12.56 -4.90 -10.05
CA PHE A 406 -13.38 -5.48 -11.13
C PHE A 406 -13.94 -6.87 -10.79
N THR A 407 -13.77 -7.36 -9.56
CA THR A 407 -14.31 -8.66 -9.16
C THR A 407 -15.83 -8.64 -9.00
N GLY A 408 -16.42 -9.83 -9.11
CA GLY A 408 -17.86 -10.05 -9.16
C GLY A 408 -18.27 -10.82 -10.42
N ARG A 409 -17.44 -10.76 -11.47
CA ARG A 409 -17.54 -11.59 -12.67
C ARG A 409 -16.17 -11.77 -13.32
N ASP A 410 -15.96 -12.93 -13.92
CA ASP A 410 -14.77 -13.23 -14.69
C ASP A 410 -14.75 -12.47 -16.03
N LEU A 411 -13.62 -11.82 -16.35
CA LEU A 411 -13.41 -11.08 -17.58
C LEU A 411 -12.80 -12.00 -18.65
N LEU A 412 -13.65 -12.65 -19.45
CA LEU A 412 -13.25 -13.73 -20.35
C LEU A 412 -12.55 -13.23 -21.63
N GLY A 413 -12.90 -12.03 -22.09
CA GLY A 413 -12.42 -11.48 -23.37
C GLY A 413 -11.13 -10.68 -23.27
N VAL A 414 -10.70 -10.32 -22.06
CA VAL A 414 -9.62 -9.34 -21.86
C VAL A 414 -8.32 -9.88 -22.40
N SER A 415 -7.69 -9.11 -23.29
CA SER A 415 -6.37 -9.38 -23.87
C SER A 415 -5.34 -8.31 -23.51
N GLN A 416 -5.78 -7.10 -23.18
CA GLN A 416 -4.90 -6.02 -22.76
C GLN A 416 -5.43 -5.36 -21.49
N VAL A 417 -4.60 -5.33 -20.45
CA VAL A 417 -4.82 -4.55 -19.23
C VAL A 417 -3.65 -3.58 -19.07
N THR A 418 -3.97 -2.31 -18.79
CA THR A 418 -3.00 -1.30 -18.41
C THR A 418 -3.53 -0.54 -17.19
N ALA A 419 -2.84 -0.60 -16.06
CA ALA A 419 -3.17 0.21 -14.89
C ALA A 419 -2.01 1.16 -14.54
N GLY A 420 -2.35 2.35 -14.04
CA GLY A 420 -1.38 3.25 -13.41
C GLY A 420 -1.07 2.82 -11.98
N ASP A 421 -0.64 3.78 -11.14
CA ASP A 421 -0.20 3.50 -9.77
C ASP A 421 -1.33 3.25 -8.76
N GLY A 422 -2.59 3.36 -9.20
CA GLY A 422 -3.74 2.90 -8.42
C GLY A 422 -3.89 1.38 -8.53
N GLY A 423 -4.08 0.70 -7.40
CA GLY A 423 -4.19 -0.77 -7.38
C GLY A 423 -5.40 -1.31 -8.13
N ILE A 424 -5.26 -2.44 -8.83
CA ILE A 424 -6.33 -3.10 -9.56
C ILE A 424 -6.62 -4.49 -9.00
N LYS A 425 -7.90 -4.88 -8.94
CA LYS A 425 -8.30 -6.26 -8.65
C LYS A 425 -9.13 -6.84 -9.78
N LEU A 426 -8.68 -7.93 -10.40
CA LEU A 426 -9.38 -8.54 -11.55
C LEU A 426 -9.21 -10.05 -11.66
N ILE A 427 -10.15 -10.69 -12.36
CA ILE A 427 -10.08 -12.10 -12.75
C ILE A 427 -10.16 -12.19 -14.28
N SER A 428 -9.06 -12.51 -14.95
CA SER A 428 -8.97 -12.69 -16.41
C SER A 428 -8.72 -14.16 -16.77
N ILE A 429 -9.77 -14.91 -17.06
CA ILE A 429 -9.67 -16.33 -17.45
C ILE A 429 -9.79 -16.52 -18.96
N ASN A 430 -9.21 -15.60 -19.74
CA ASN A 430 -9.13 -15.73 -21.19
C ASN A 430 -8.51 -17.09 -21.56
N THR A 431 -9.10 -17.76 -22.54
CA THR A 431 -8.70 -19.10 -22.99
C THR A 431 -7.92 -19.09 -24.30
N VAL A 432 -7.78 -17.93 -24.95
CA VAL A 432 -6.95 -17.77 -26.14
C VAL A 432 -5.48 -17.86 -25.73
N PRO A 433 -4.69 -18.79 -26.29
CA PRO A 433 -3.30 -18.96 -25.88
C PRO A 433 -2.43 -17.75 -26.20
N ASN A 434 -1.53 -17.38 -25.27
CA ASN A 434 -0.52 -16.33 -25.44
C ASN A 434 -1.06 -15.01 -26.02
N SER A 435 -2.22 -14.56 -25.53
CA SER A 435 -2.92 -13.36 -26.04
C SER A 435 -3.07 -12.26 -24.99
N VAL A 436 -2.85 -12.56 -23.72
CA VAL A 436 -3.09 -11.63 -22.60
C VAL A 436 -1.81 -10.90 -22.22
N THR A 437 -1.89 -9.58 -22.22
CA THR A 437 -0.86 -8.67 -21.72
C THR A 437 -1.44 -7.84 -20.59
N ILE A 438 -0.85 -7.94 -19.40
CA ILE A 438 -1.21 -7.15 -18.21
C ILE A 438 0.02 -6.36 -17.80
N ASN A 439 -0.11 -5.04 -17.70
CA ASN A 439 0.89 -4.16 -17.12
C ASN A 439 0.22 -3.24 -16.12
N THR A 440 0.66 -3.22 -14.88
CA THR A 440 0.12 -2.35 -13.82
C THR A 440 1.26 -1.51 -13.22
N GLY A 441 0.92 -0.60 -12.28
CA GLY A 441 1.81 0.43 -11.76
C GLY A 441 2.29 0.14 -10.34
N ALA A 442 2.56 1.17 -9.53
CA ALA A 442 3.07 1.00 -8.16
C ALA A 442 1.99 0.65 -7.08
N GLY A 443 0.77 0.35 -7.50
CA GLY A 443 -0.35 0.11 -6.58
C GLY A 443 -0.50 -1.37 -6.24
N THR A 444 -1.07 -1.71 -5.09
CA THR A 444 -1.36 -3.11 -4.73
C THR A 444 -2.32 -3.74 -5.72
N ASP A 445 -1.80 -4.66 -6.53
CA ASP A 445 -2.53 -5.35 -7.57
C ASP A 445 -2.90 -6.78 -7.17
N THR A 446 -4.11 -7.20 -7.51
CA THR A 446 -4.59 -8.56 -7.26
C THR A 446 -5.15 -9.16 -8.55
N ILE A 447 -4.37 -10.05 -9.17
CA ILE A 447 -4.65 -10.57 -10.51
C ILE A 447 -4.82 -12.08 -10.43
N THR A 448 -5.94 -12.57 -10.96
CA THR A 448 -6.11 -14.00 -11.26
C THR A 448 -6.15 -14.23 -12.76
N ALA A 449 -5.29 -15.10 -13.29
CA ALA A 449 -5.19 -15.34 -14.72
C ALA A 449 -5.06 -16.83 -15.10
N ASN A 450 -5.43 -17.16 -16.35
CA ASN A 450 -5.18 -18.47 -16.93
C ASN A 450 -3.75 -18.56 -17.48
N GLY A 451 -2.94 -19.51 -17.02
CA GLY A 451 -1.53 -19.59 -17.40
C GLY A 451 -1.28 -19.69 -18.91
N ALA A 452 -2.10 -20.45 -19.65
CA ALA A 452 -1.87 -20.63 -21.10
C ALA A 452 -2.12 -19.37 -21.93
N SER A 453 -2.91 -18.42 -21.42
CA SER A 453 -3.26 -17.19 -22.15
C SER A 453 -2.28 -16.05 -21.90
N ILE A 454 -1.49 -16.09 -20.83
CA ILE A 454 -0.54 -15.03 -20.48
C ILE A 454 0.60 -14.98 -21.50
N SER A 455 0.73 -13.84 -22.18
CA SER A 455 1.95 -13.47 -22.91
C SER A 455 2.88 -12.65 -22.01
N VAL A 456 2.33 -11.62 -21.35
CA VAL A 456 3.07 -10.76 -20.42
C VAL A 456 2.18 -10.44 -19.23
N LEU A 457 2.73 -10.53 -18.02
CA LEU A 457 2.13 -10.05 -16.78
C LEU A 457 3.22 -9.32 -16.01
N ASN A 458 3.11 -8.00 -15.92
CA ASN A 458 3.98 -7.15 -15.12
C ASN A 458 3.12 -6.43 -14.08
N THR A 459 3.41 -6.58 -12.78
CA THR A 459 2.63 -5.89 -11.75
C THR A 459 3.21 -4.54 -11.31
N GLY A 460 4.51 -4.33 -11.48
CA GLY A 460 5.09 -3.00 -11.39
C GLY A 460 5.75 -2.79 -10.05
N GLY A 461 5.13 -2.05 -9.14
CA GLY A 461 5.62 -1.97 -7.77
C GLY A 461 4.47 -2.02 -6.78
N GLY A 462 4.78 -2.08 -5.48
CA GLY A 462 3.78 -2.36 -4.46
C GLY A 462 3.73 -3.85 -4.14
N ASN A 463 2.97 -4.22 -3.11
CA ASN A 463 2.89 -5.62 -2.68
C ASN A 463 1.75 -6.32 -3.41
N ASP A 464 2.07 -7.10 -4.44
CA ASP A 464 1.11 -7.64 -5.38
C ASP A 464 0.73 -9.10 -5.08
N VAL A 465 -0.46 -9.49 -5.53
CA VAL A 465 -0.98 -10.86 -5.39
C VAL A 465 -1.41 -11.40 -6.74
N VAL A 466 -0.63 -12.34 -7.28
CA VAL A 466 -0.89 -12.97 -8.57
C VAL A 466 -1.24 -14.45 -8.39
N THR A 467 -2.34 -14.89 -8.99
CA THR A 467 -2.74 -16.30 -9.03
C THR A 467 -2.85 -16.78 -10.46
N ILE A 468 -1.98 -17.73 -10.84
CA ILE A 468 -1.95 -18.35 -12.17
C ILE A 468 -2.50 -19.77 -12.09
N ARG A 469 -3.61 -19.99 -12.79
CA ARG A 469 -4.39 -21.23 -12.72
C ARG A 469 -4.84 -21.78 -14.07
N ASN A 470 -5.57 -22.89 -14.04
CA ASN A 470 -6.19 -23.61 -15.15
C ASN A 470 -5.24 -24.27 -16.16
N SER A 471 -4.05 -23.72 -16.43
CA SER A 471 -3.06 -24.29 -17.36
C SER A 471 -1.66 -23.79 -17.04
N ALA A 472 -0.64 -24.47 -17.57
CA ALA A 472 0.75 -24.04 -17.50
C ALA A 472 0.99 -22.77 -18.34
N LEU A 473 1.97 -21.97 -17.92
CA LEU A 473 2.50 -20.84 -18.69
C LEU A 473 3.08 -21.32 -20.02
N SER A 474 2.91 -20.54 -21.09
CA SER A 474 3.52 -20.83 -22.38
C SER A 474 5.04 -20.61 -22.35
N ALA A 475 5.79 -21.24 -23.27
CA ALA A 475 7.24 -21.09 -23.37
C ALA A 475 7.72 -19.65 -23.65
N THR A 476 6.82 -18.74 -24.04
CA THR A 476 7.12 -17.33 -24.30
C THR A 476 6.55 -16.39 -23.26
N SER A 477 5.83 -16.92 -22.27
CA SER A 477 5.20 -16.13 -21.22
C SER A 477 6.26 -15.45 -20.35
N LYS A 478 6.02 -14.19 -20.02
CA LYS A 478 6.82 -13.43 -19.06
C LYS A 478 5.95 -12.97 -17.92
N VAL A 479 6.29 -13.36 -16.70
CA VAL A 479 5.68 -12.92 -15.45
C VAL A 479 6.76 -12.21 -14.65
N ASN A 480 6.53 -10.96 -14.26
CA ASN A 480 7.41 -10.15 -13.43
C ASN A 480 6.54 -9.41 -12.42
N LEU A 481 6.80 -9.55 -11.12
CA LEU A 481 5.97 -8.88 -10.11
C LEU A 481 6.52 -7.48 -9.82
N GLY A 482 7.85 -7.33 -9.74
CA GLY A 482 8.53 -6.04 -9.75
C GLY A 482 9.02 -5.64 -8.37
N ASP A 483 8.81 -4.38 -7.97
CA ASP A 483 9.33 -3.87 -6.68
C ASP A 483 8.27 -4.02 -5.57
N GLY A 484 8.51 -4.83 -4.54
CA GLY A 484 7.58 -5.01 -3.43
C GLY A 484 7.72 -6.37 -2.77
N ASP A 485 6.96 -6.63 -1.71
CA ASP A 485 6.86 -7.97 -1.13
C ASP A 485 5.69 -8.71 -1.80
N ASP A 486 5.98 -9.38 -2.93
CA ASP A 486 4.95 -9.94 -3.79
C ASP A 486 4.56 -11.38 -3.43
N THR A 487 3.37 -11.80 -3.85
CA THR A 487 2.89 -13.19 -3.69
C THR A 487 2.40 -13.76 -5.00
N LEU A 488 3.06 -14.84 -5.45
CA LEU A 488 2.65 -15.62 -6.62
C LEU A 488 2.14 -17.00 -6.25
N THR A 489 0.96 -17.36 -6.71
CA THR A 489 0.45 -18.74 -6.67
C THR A 489 0.50 -19.35 -8.07
N LEU A 490 1.26 -20.44 -8.22
CA LEU A 490 1.32 -21.26 -9.44
C LEU A 490 0.74 -22.65 -9.18
N THR A 491 -0.24 -23.05 -9.99
CA THR A 491 -0.85 -24.39 -9.90
C THR A 491 -0.25 -25.42 -10.86
N HIS A 492 0.56 -24.97 -11.82
CA HIS A 492 1.18 -25.81 -12.85
C HIS A 492 2.62 -25.35 -13.09
N ALA A 493 3.52 -26.29 -13.42
CA ALA A 493 4.91 -25.94 -13.74
C ALA A 493 4.98 -25.09 -15.02
N PRO A 494 5.83 -24.05 -15.06
CA PRO A 494 6.06 -23.29 -16.28
C PRO A 494 6.63 -24.20 -17.37
N ILE A 495 6.21 -24.00 -18.62
CA ILE A 495 6.85 -24.65 -19.77
C ILE A 495 8.24 -24.03 -19.94
N ALA A 496 9.24 -24.86 -20.24
CA ALA A 496 10.62 -24.42 -20.47
C ALA A 496 10.66 -23.24 -21.46
N GLY A 497 11.28 -22.14 -21.04
CA GLY A 497 11.33 -20.87 -21.77
C GLY A 497 10.48 -19.76 -21.16
N ALA A 498 9.42 -20.11 -20.41
CA ALA A 498 8.67 -19.14 -19.63
C ALA A 498 9.58 -18.51 -18.56
N VAL A 499 9.44 -17.19 -18.37
CA VAL A 499 10.16 -16.44 -17.34
C VAL A 499 9.17 -16.07 -16.25
N VAL A 500 9.52 -16.39 -15.00
CA VAL A 500 8.73 -16.05 -13.82
C VAL A 500 9.69 -15.45 -12.80
N ASP A 501 9.49 -14.16 -12.55
CA ASP A 501 10.36 -13.35 -11.72
C ASP A 501 9.55 -12.67 -10.62
N GLY A 502 9.99 -12.76 -9.36
CA GLY A 502 9.41 -12.02 -8.24
C GLY A 502 9.79 -10.56 -8.40
N GLY A 503 11.06 -10.23 -8.15
CA GLY A 503 11.63 -8.94 -8.51
C GLY A 503 12.52 -8.43 -7.38
N ALA A 504 12.28 -7.21 -6.93
CA ALA A 504 12.99 -6.63 -5.80
C ALA A 504 12.09 -6.57 -4.57
N GLY A 505 12.52 -7.19 -3.48
CA GLY A 505 11.76 -7.22 -2.24
C GLY A 505 11.86 -8.60 -1.60
N ARG A 506 10.93 -8.93 -0.72
CA ARG A 506 10.84 -10.27 -0.13
C ARG A 506 9.64 -11.01 -0.73
N ASP A 507 9.91 -11.74 -1.79
CA ASP A 507 8.88 -12.35 -2.63
C ASP A 507 8.51 -13.76 -2.20
N THR A 508 7.22 -14.06 -2.28
CA THR A 508 6.62 -15.30 -1.81
C THR A 508 6.03 -16.12 -2.96
N LEU A 509 6.60 -17.30 -3.21
CA LEU A 509 5.98 -18.33 -4.03
C LEU A 509 5.06 -19.18 -3.15
N LYS A 510 3.77 -19.19 -3.43
CA LYS A 510 2.77 -19.98 -2.73
C LYS A 510 2.48 -21.30 -3.45
N MET A 511 2.55 -22.41 -2.71
CA MET A 511 2.22 -23.73 -3.22
C MET A 511 0.73 -23.87 -3.53
N GLY A 512 0.39 -24.19 -4.79
CA GLY A 512 -0.99 -24.42 -5.22
C GLY A 512 -1.54 -25.83 -4.96
N SER A 513 -0.74 -26.77 -4.43
CA SER A 513 -1.15 -28.16 -4.14
C SER A 513 -0.31 -28.79 -3.04
N ALA A 514 -0.88 -29.77 -2.31
CA ALA A 514 -0.19 -30.50 -1.24
C ALA A 514 0.99 -31.38 -1.71
N THR A 515 1.09 -31.66 -3.01
CA THR A 515 2.22 -32.39 -3.61
C THR A 515 3.24 -31.41 -4.17
N PRO A 516 4.45 -31.28 -3.57
CA PRO A 516 5.46 -30.36 -4.09
C PRO A 516 5.87 -30.71 -5.52
N ASN A 517 6.00 -29.68 -6.35
CA ASN A 517 6.58 -29.79 -7.68
C ASN A 517 7.91 -29.03 -7.70
N TYR A 518 9.00 -29.72 -7.43
CA TYR A 518 10.33 -29.10 -7.34
C TYR A 518 10.81 -28.47 -8.65
N ALA A 519 10.36 -29.00 -9.81
CA ALA A 519 10.65 -28.39 -11.09
C ALA A 519 9.99 -27.00 -11.22
N LEU A 520 8.75 -26.86 -10.72
CA LEU A 520 8.07 -25.56 -10.64
C LEU A 520 8.78 -24.63 -9.66
N ILE A 521 9.00 -25.10 -8.43
CA ILE A 521 9.59 -24.31 -7.33
C ILE A 521 10.98 -23.79 -7.71
N ASN A 522 11.78 -24.59 -8.42
CA ASN A 522 13.14 -24.20 -8.81
C ASN A 522 13.21 -23.46 -10.16
N ALA A 523 12.09 -23.30 -10.88
CA ALA A 523 12.06 -22.61 -12.17
C ALA A 523 11.88 -21.09 -12.05
N VAL A 524 11.48 -20.59 -10.88
CA VAL A 524 11.25 -19.16 -10.63
C VAL A 524 12.54 -18.45 -10.19
N THR A 525 12.63 -17.15 -10.43
CA THR A 525 13.75 -16.29 -10.03
C THR A 525 13.30 -15.18 -9.09
N HIS A 526 14.23 -14.70 -8.24
CA HIS A 526 13.97 -13.66 -7.24
C HIS A 526 12.74 -13.96 -6.38
N PHE A 527 12.69 -15.17 -5.81
CA PHE A 527 11.77 -15.52 -4.74
C PHE A 527 12.59 -16.00 -3.54
N GLU A 528 12.35 -15.40 -2.38
CA GLU A 528 13.05 -15.73 -1.15
C GLU A 528 12.28 -16.75 -0.32
N VAL A 529 10.95 -16.72 -0.42
CA VAL A 529 10.02 -17.44 0.46
C VAL A 529 9.18 -18.45 -0.31
N LEU A 530 9.14 -19.70 0.17
CA LEU A 530 8.18 -20.71 -0.24
C LEU A 530 7.07 -20.86 0.81
N ALA A 531 5.83 -20.45 0.47
CA ALA A 531 4.68 -20.57 1.35
C ALA A 531 3.91 -21.88 1.16
N VAL A 532 3.69 -22.59 2.27
CA VAL A 532 2.95 -23.84 2.41
C VAL A 532 1.61 -23.55 3.11
N ASP A 533 0.57 -23.32 2.31
CA ASP A 533 -0.80 -23.02 2.77
C ASP A 533 -1.77 -24.19 2.53
N VAL A 534 -1.23 -25.37 2.27
CA VAL A 534 -2.00 -26.59 2.01
C VAL A 534 -1.73 -27.59 3.12
N ALA A 535 -2.79 -28.04 3.79
CA ALA A 535 -2.70 -28.99 4.89
C ALA A 535 -2.14 -30.35 4.43
N SER A 536 -1.46 -31.05 5.34
CA SER A 536 -0.89 -32.41 5.12
C SER A 536 0.19 -32.44 4.04
N THR A 537 1.08 -31.45 4.04
CA THR A 537 2.17 -31.33 3.06
C THR A 537 3.45 -31.95 3.59
N ILE A 538 4.12 -32.75 2.75
CA ILE A 538 5.48 -33.25 2.99
C ILE A 538 6.40 -32.63 1.93
N LEU A 539 7.39 -31.85 2.36
CA LEU A 539 8.33 -31.14 1.51
C LEU A 539 9.77 -31.57 1.80
N ASP A 540 10.47 -32.09 0.79
CA ASP A 540 11.91 -32.29 0.84
C ASP A 540 12.61 -30.98 0.50
N VAL A 541 13.03 -30.23 1.52
CA VAL A 541 13.68 -28.93 1.33
C VAL A 541 15.10 -29.07 0.80
N GLY A 542 15.68 -30.27 0.82
CA GLY A 542 16.95 -30.56 0.14
C GLY A 542 16.82 -30.52 -1.39
N GLN A 543 15.62 -30.59 -1.94
CA GLN A 543 15.36 -30.44 -3.38
C GLN A 543 14.98 -29.02 -3.78
N VAL A 544 14.81 -28.10 -2.83
CA VAL A 544 14.52 -26.68 -3.10
C VAL A 544 15.85 -25.94 -3.16
N THR A 545 16.20 -25.43 -4.34
CA THR A 545 17.50 -24.77 -4.58
C THR A 545 17.39 -23.26 -4.71
N SER A 546 16.21 -22.75 -5.05
CA SER A 546 15.93 -21.33 -5.28
C SER A 546 15.62 -20.56 -4.00
N MET A 547 15.06 -21.21 -2.99
CA MET A 547 14.54 -20.57 -1.77
C MET A 547 15.13 -21.22 -0.51
N LYS A 548 15.27 -20.42 0.55
CA LYS A 548 15.76 -20.88 1.86
C LYS A 548 14.84 -20.48 3.02
N GLU A 549 13.85 -19.65 2.76
CA GLU A 549 12.81 -19.31 3.73
C GLU A 549 11.53 -20.07 3.40
N PHE A 550 10.91 -20.63 4.44
CA PHE A 550 9.68 -21.42 4.32
C PHE A 550 8.63 -20.83 5.22
N LEU A 551 7.47 -20.47 4.67
CA LEU A 551 6.33 -19.95 5.42
C LEU A 551 5.27 -21.04 5.57
N VAL A 552 4.82 -21.29 6.80
CA VAL A 552 3.71 -22.19 7.11
C VAL A 552 2.53 -21.34 7.59
N ALA A 553 1.42 -21.40 6.86
CA ALA A 553 0.20 -20.64 7.18
C ALA A 553 -1.07 -21.52 7.14
N ASN A 554 -0.91 -22.85 7.18
CA ASN A 554 -2.03 -23.79 7.14
C ASN A 554 -2.37 -24.38 8.52
N THR A 555 -3.62 -24.82 8.68
CA THR A 555 -4.13 -25.44 9.91
C THR A 555 -3.87 -26.94 10.01
N GLY A 556 -3.06 -27.51 9.11
CA GLY A 556 -2.78 -28.95 9.03
C GLY A 556 -1.41 -29.34 9.55
N ILE A 557 -1.00 -30.56 9.22
CA ILE A 557 0.36 -31.06 9.46
C ILE A 557 1.24 -30.64 8.28
N THR A 558 2.41 -30.07 8.56
CA THR A 558 3.45 -29.75 7.57
C THR A 558 4.77 -30.39 7.97
N GLN A 559 5.34 -31.22 7.09
CA GLN A 559 6.61 -31.90 7.33
C GLN A 559 7.67 -31.41 6.33
N PHE A 560 8.79 -30.93 6.85
CA PHE A 560 9.99 -30.60 6.08
C PHE A 560 11.05 -31.69 6.26
N GLN A 561 11.64 -32.20 5.19
CA GLN A 561 12.69 -33.23 5.19
C GLN A 561 14.01 -32.67 4.66
N ASN A 562 15.13 -33.22 5.14
CA ASN A 562 16.50 -32.81 4.77
C ASN A 562 16.82 -31.34 5.10
N VAL A 563 16.30 -30.84 6.23
CA VAL A 563 16.56 -29.49 6.74
C VAL A 563 18.06 -29.23 6.94
N GLN A 564 18.52 -28.03 6.57
CA GLN A 564 19.92 -27.59 6.65
C GLN A 564 20.06 -26.32 7.50
N ASP A 565 21.26 -26.04 8.01
CA ASP A 565 21.57 -24.86 8.86
C ASP A 565 21.27 -23.50 8.20
N THR A 566 21.21 -23.43 6.87
CA THR A 566 20.97 -22.17 6.15
C THR A 566 19.49 -21.88 5.91
N MET A 567 18.58 -22.65 6.50
CA MET A 567 17.14 -22.58 6.23
C MET A 567 16.38 -21.94 7.39
N SER A 568 15.44 -21.07 7.05
CA SER A 568 14.58 -20.37 8.00
C SER A 568 13.13 -20.81 7.84
N PHE A 569 12.46 -21.09 8.93
CA PHE A 569 11.06 -21.53 8.95
C PHE A 569 10.20 -20.52 9.69
N HIS A 570 9.30 -19.86 8.99
CA HIS A 570 8.34 -18.91 9.54
C HIS A 570 7.00 -19.61 9.70
N ILE A 571 6.44 -19.60 10.91
CA ILE A 571 5.17 -20.23 11.25
C ILE A 571 4.22 -19.11 11.65
N ASP A 572 3.20 -18.89 10.84
CA ASP A 572 2.13 -17.94 11.13
C ASP A 572 1.15 -18.58 12.12
N THR A 573 1.26 -18.19 13.37
CA THR A 573 0.44 -18.66 14.49
C THR A 573 -0.80 -17.78 14.71
N SER A 574 -1.10 -16.84 13.80
CA SER A 574 -2.34 -16.05 13.83
C SER A 574 -3.61 -16.91 13.65
N SER A 575 -3.44 -18.14 13.15
CA SER A 575 -4.42 -19.21 13.11
C SER A 575 -3.89 -20.47 13.81
N ASP A 576 -4.79 -21.41 14.15
CA ASP A 576 -4.40 -22.66 14.80
C ASP A 576 -3.64 -23.56 13.82
N VAL A 577 -2.30 -23.47 13.82
CA VAL A 577 -1.41 -24.40 13.11
C VAL A 577 -1.37 -25.71 13.89
N ASN A 578 -1.73 -26.83 13.27
CA ASN A 578 -1.77 -28.10 13.99
C ASN A 578 -0.35 -28.58 14.30
N GLU A 579 0.47 -28.87 13.29
CA GLU A 579 1.79 -29.47 13.51
C GLU A 579 2.82 -29.09 12.44
N VAL A 580 4.05 -28.79 12.86
CA VAL A 580 5.19 -28.57 11.97
C VAL A 580 6.35 -29.50 12.36
N GLN A 581 6.82 -30.30 11.42
CA GLN A 581 7.91 -31.25 11.62
C GLN A 581 9.15 -30.83 10.81
N LEU A 582 10.32 -30.74 11.44
CA LEU A 582 11.60 -30.43 10.78
C LEU A 582 12.54 -31.64 10.85
N GLN A 583 12.59 -32.46 9.82
CA GLN A 583 13.36 -33.72 9.75
C GLN A 583 14.67 -33.56 8.98
N GLY A 584 15.72 -34.26 9.42
CA GLY A 584 17.05 -34.25 8.78
C GLY A 584 18.09 -33.35 9.45
N VAL A 585 17.74 -32.70 10.56
CA VAL A 585 18.62 -31.89 11.40
C VAL A 585 19.66 -32.81 12.09
N SER A 586 20.95 -32.71 11.79
CA SER A 586 21.97 -33.41 12.58
C SER A 586 21.93 -32.90 14.04
N PRO A 587 22.43 -33.63 15.07
CA PRO A 587 22.53 -33.11 16.44
C PRO A 587 23.27 -31.76 16.55
N THR A 588 24.12 -31.46 15.58
CA THR A 588 24.85 -30.20 15.47
C THR A 588 24.14 -29.12 14.64
N THR A 589 23.14 -29.52 13.84
CA THR A 589 22.41 -28.60 12.96
C THR A 589 21.42 -27.80 13.80
N THR A 590 21.33 -26.49 13.54
CA THR A 590 20.41 -25.56 14.19
C THR A 590 19.34 -25.14 13.20
N ALA A 591 18.07 -25.42 13.51
CA ALA A 591 16.96 -24.88 12.73
C ALA A 591 16.62 -23.46 13.22
N ASP A 592 16.54 -22.49 12.30
CA ASP A 592 16.03 -21.15 12.61
C ASP A 592 14.51 -21.11 12.38
N VAL A 593 13.76 -20.86 13.45
CA VAL A 593 12.29 -20.88 13.43
C VAL A 593 11.75 -19.57 13.99
N THR A 594 10.84 -18.93 13.27
CA THR A 594 10.12 -17.74 13.73
C THR A 594 8.64 -18.07 13.90
N LEU A 595 8.12 -17.87 15.10
CA LEU A 595 6.69 -17.86 15.38
C LEU A 595 6.18 -16.43 15.27
N ASN A 596 5.13 -16.22 14.49
CA ASN A 596 4.53 -14.89 14.34
C ASN A 596 3.02 -14.95 14.57
N ASN A 597 2.56 -14.33 15.66
CA ASN A 597 1.13 -14.12 15.91
C ASN A 597 0.78 -12.66 15.62
N ALA A 598 0.55 -12.35 14.34
CA ALA A 598 0.18 -11.00 13.89
C ALA A 598 -1.34 -10.71 14.03
N SER A 599 -2.12 -11.60 14.66
CA SER A 599 -3.57 -11.44 14.77
C SER A 599 -3.94 -10.24 15.66
N ALA A 600 -4.86 -9.37 15.22
CA ALA A 600 -5.39 -8.28 16.04
C ALA A 600 -6.41 -8.74 17.11
N THR A 601 -6.73 -10.04 17.15
CA THR A 601 -7.60 -10.62 18.18
C THR A 601 -6.72 -11.17 19.31
N THR A 602 -7.16 -11.02 20.57
CA THR A 602 -6.42 -11.45 21.78
C THR A 602 -6.35 -12.99 21.93
N ARG A 603 -5.88 -13.69 20.89
CA ARG A 603 -5.87 -15.15 20.80
C ARG A 603 -4.47 -15.69 21.03
N GLU A 604 -4.38 -16.72 21.85
CA GLU A 604 -3.19 -17.58 21.93
C GLU A 604 -3.11 -18.41 20.64
N GLY A 605 -2.04 -18.21 19.86
CA GLY A 605 -1.74 -19.07 18.71
C GLY A 605 -1.02 -20.32 19.19
N SER A 606 -1.59 -21.51 18.99
CA SER A 606 -1.06 -22.76 19.57
C SER A 606 -0.71 -23.80 18.52
N LEU A 607 0.51 -24.34 18.59
CA LEU A 607 0.95 -25.55 17.89
C LEU A 607 0.62 -26.80 18.74
N THR A 608 -0.23 -27.72 18.26
CA THR A 608 -0.83 -28.85 19.03
C THR A 608 -0.21 -30.21 18.62
N ALA A 609 0.08 -31.10 19.58
CA ALA A 609 1.08 -32.17 19.44
C ALA A 609 0.85 -33.28 18.37
N GLY A 610 1.96 -33.68 17.72
CA GLY A 610 2.15 -34.91 16.93
C GLY A 610 3.61 -35.29 16.58
N GLY A 611 4.61 -34.45 16.91
CA GLY A 611 6.04 -34.78 16.77
C GLY A 611 6.90 -33.72 16.07
N PHE A 612 7.47 -32.78 16.83
CA PHE A 612 8.60 -31.98 16.35
C PHE A 612 9.88 -32.84 16.31
N LEU A 613 10.19 -33.57 15.24
CA LEU A 613 11.43 -34.37 15.20
C LEU A 613 12.67 -33.53 14.85
N ALA A 614 12.95 -32.43 15.56
CA ALA A 614 14.25 -31.77 15.43
C ALA A 614 15.32 -32.62 16.09
N VAL A 615 16.12 -33.25 15.25
CA VAL A 615 17.20 -34.15 15.65
C VAL A 615 18.45 -33.38 16.15
N GLY A 616 18.36 -32.07 16.42
CA GLY A 616 19.43 -31.18 16.87
C GLY A 616 18.94 -29.93 17.61
N ASN A 617 19.67 -28.81 17.46
CA ASN A 617 19.38 -27.53 18.14
C ASN A 617 18.29 -26.72 17.41
N ILE A 618 17.65 -25.80 18.12
CA ILE A 618 16.71 -24.85 17.52
C ILE A 618 16.97 -23.43 18.01
N SER A 619 16.83 -22.46 17.11
CA SER A 619 16.82 -21.02 17.38
C SER A 619 15.39 -20.53 17.13
N LEU A 620 14.64 -20.30 18.20
CA LEU A 620 13.24 -19.91 18.20
C LEU A 620 13.11 -18.40 18.40
N THR A 621 12.49 -17.71 17.44
CA THR A 621 12.14 -16.29 17.56
C THR A 621 10.62 -16.16 17.75
N SER A 622 10.18 -15.60 18.87
CA SER A 622 8.77 -15.29 19.13
C SER A 622 8.47 -13.82 18.80
N SER A 623 7.62 -13.61 17.80
CA SER A 623 7.23 -12.30 17.26
C SER A 623 5.71 -12.17 17.13
N GLY A 624 5.21 -10.94 16.98
CA GLY A 624 3.78 -10.63 16.89
C GLY A 624 3.46 -9.18 17.22
N THR A 625 2.18 -8.81 17.13
CA THR A 625 1.67 -7.47 17.47
C THR A 625 0.65 -7.56 18.61
N GLY A 626 0.80 -6.74 19.66
CA GLY A 626 -0.11 -6.71 20.81
C GLY A 626 0.26 -7.68 21.96
N ASP A 627 -0.67 -7.92 22.88
CA ASP A 627 -0.49 -8.75 24.09
C ASP A 627 -0.65 -10.27 23.81
N ASN A 628 -0.48 -10.70 22.57
CA ASN A 628 -0.72 -12.08 22.16
C ASN A 628 0.48 -12.98 22.47
N THR A 629 0.20 -14.10 23.13
CA THR A 629 1.19 -15.13 23.45
C THR A 629 1.28 -16.16 22.32
N ASN A 630 2.50 -16.48 21.89
CA ASN A 630 2.78 -17.65 21.06
C ASN A 630 2.83 -18.89 21.95
N ALA A 631 2.28 -20.03 21.48
CA ALA A 631 2.27 -21.27 22.25
C ALA A 631 2.76 -22.47 21.42
N ILE A 632 3.67 -23.25 22.01
CA ILE A 632 4.05 -24.58 21.56
C ILE A 632 3.56 -25.59 22.60
N GLN A 633 2.50 -26.34 22.30
CA GLN A 633 1.93 -27.27 23.26
C GLN A 633 2.87 -28.44 23.59
N THR A 634 3.67 -28.90 22.63
CA THR A 634 4.70 -29.92 22.88
C THR A 634 5.88 -29.74 21.93
N LEU A 635 7.06 -29.50 22.49
CA LEU A 635 8.34 -29.36 21.77
C LEU A 635 9.17 -30.63 21.97
N TYR A 636 9.53 -31.28 20.87
CA TYR A 636 10.30 -32.53 20.86
C TYR A 636 11.74 -32.25 20.40
N LEU A 637 12.74 -32.55 21.22
CA LEU A 637 14.13 -32.27 20.87
C LEU A 637 14.98 -33.53 21.03
N SER A 638 16.08 -33.60 20.28
CA SER A 638 17.08 -34.65 20.47
C SER A 638 17.76 -34.55 21.85
N THR A 639 18.34 -35.65 22.31
CA THR A 639 19.06 -35.68 23.58
C THR A 639 20.15 -34.62 23.63
N ALA A 640 20.21 -33.86 24.72
CA ALA A 640 21.18 -32.79 24.96
C ALA A 640 21.11 -31.61 23.96
N ALA A 641 19.98 -31.42 23.28
CA ALA A 641 19.78 -30.27 22.40
C ALA A 641 19.51 -28.97 23.18
N THR A 642 19.82 -27.85 22.53
CA THR A 642 19.52 -26.51 23.03
C THR A 642 18.43 -25.84 22.19
N ALA A 643 17.43 -25.28 22.85
CA ALA A 643 16.49 -24.32 22.28
C ALA A 643 16.89 -22.90 22.71
N THR A 644 17.43 -22.11 21.78
CA THR A 644 17.75 -20.70 22.01
C THR A 644 16.51 -19.86 21.70
N ILE A 645 15.98 -19.13 22.68
CA ILE A 645 14.76 -18.33 22.55
C ILE A 645 15.11 -16.84 22.41
N LYS A 646 14.46 -16.16 21.45
CA LYS A 646 14.64 -14.74 21.12
C LYS A 646 13.30 -14.08 20.84
N GLY A 647 13.28 -12.75 20.78
CA GLY A 647 12.10 -11.96 20.43
C GLY A 647 11.44 -11.30 21.64
N ALA A 648 10.29 -10.66 21.38
CA ALA A 648 9.62 -9.78 22.35
C ALA A 648 8.17 -10.18 22.63
N ALA A 649 7.56 -11.02 21.81
CA ALA A 649 6.22 -11.53 22.07
C ALA A 649 6.30 -12.70 23.07
N ASP A 650 5.42 -12.71 24.06
CA ASP A 650 5.34 -13.75 25.08
C ASP A 650 5.28 -15.15 24.45
N LEU A 651 5.92 -16.13 25.11
CA LEU A 651 6.01 -17.51 24.63
C LEU A 651 5.65 -18.49 25.73
N LYS A 652 4.76 -19.42 25.41
CA LYS A 652 4.46 -20.60 26.23
C LYS A 652 4.95 -21.86 25.53
N LEU A 653 5.72 -22.70 26.19
CA LEU A 653 6.18 -23.97 25.63
C LEU A 653 6.21 -25.11 26.65
N THR A 654 5.92 -26.33 26.22
CA THR A 654 6.07 -27.54 27.03
C THR A 654 7.01 -28.50 26.31
N LEU A 655 8.03 -29.03 26.97
CA LEU A 655 8.89 -30.08 26.43
C LEU A 655 8.17 -31.43 26.41
N ALA A 656 8.50 -32.26 25.42
CA ALA A 656 7.99 -33.61 25.37
C ALA A 656 8.48 -34.42 26.59
N PRO A 657 7.64 -35.29 27.20
CA PRO A 657 8.05 -36.11 28.33
C PRO A 657 9.25 -37.04 28.03
N THR A 658 9.49 -37.35 26.75
CA THR A 658 10.62 -38.17 26.29
C THR A 658 11.89 -37.38 26.00
N ALA A 659 11.85 -36.05 26.08
CA ALA A 659 13.02 -35.21 25.87
C ALA A 659 14.05 -35.46 26.98
N GLN A 660 15.34 -35.53 26.62
CA GLN A 660 16.41 -35.92 27.53
C GLN A 660 17.47 -34.84 27.60
N ASN A 661 17.66 -34.25 28.78
CA ASN A 661 18.72 -33.31 29.10
C ASN A 661 18.69 -32.04 28.24
N ILE A 662 17.51 -31.46 28.04
CA ILE A 662 17.34 -30.30 27.15
C ILE A 662 17.80 -29.02 27.84
N THR A 663 18.42 -28.13 27.07
CA THR A 663 18.67 -26.75 27.52
C THR A 663 17.70 -25.79 26.85
N ILE A 664 16.92 -25.06 27.64
CA ILE A 664 16.17 -23.87 27.21
C ILE A 664 17.01 -22.66 27.58
N ASP A 665 17.46 -21.91 26.57
CA ASP A 665 18.25 -20.69 26.76
C ASP A 665 17.48 -19.48 26.23
N ALA A 666 16.84 -18.73 27.13
CA ALA A 666 16.12 -17.52 26.80
C ALA A 666 16.90 -16.22 27.09
N THR A 667 18.24 -16.28 27.18
CA THR A 667 19.09 -15.11 27.53
C THR A 667 18.78 -13.84 26.73
N SER A 668 18.42 -13.99 25.44
CA SER A 668 18.14 -12.87 24.53
C SER A 668 16.65 -12.56 24.36
N PHE A 669 15.78 -13.25 25.11
CA PHE A 669 14.33 -13.07 25.05
C PHE A 669 13.88 -11.94 25.98
N THR A 670 12.98 -11.09 25.50
CA THR A 670 12.45 -9.96 26.28
C THR A 670 10.97 -10.09 26.62
N GLY A 671 10.23 -10.98 25.93
CA GLY A 671 8.87 -11.35 26.32
C GLY A 671 8.87 -12.23 27.56
N LYS A 672 7.69 -12.51 28.12
CA LYS A 672 7.50 -13.46 29.21
C LYS A 672 7.57 -14.90 28.67
N LEU A 673 8.44 -15.72 29.25
CA LEU A 673 8.54 -17.14 28.95
C LEU A 673 7.76 -17.94 29.99
N THR A 674 6.82 -18.76 29.54
CA THR A 674 6.26 -19.86 30.34
C THR A 674 6.76 -21.18 29.78
N VAL A 675 7.57 -21.91 30.54
CA VAL A 675 8.12 -23.20 30.11
C VAL A 675 7.82 -24.31 31.10
N THR A 676 7.50 -25.49 30.58
CA THR A 676 7.46 -26.75 31.34
C THR A 676 8.44 -27.73 30.74
N GLY A 677 9.37 -28.24 31.55
CA GLY A 677 10.37 -29.22 31.16
C GLY A 677 9.81 -30.63 31.00
N GLY A 678 10.70 -31.57 30.69
CA GLY A 678 10.39 -32.96 30.41
C GLY A 678 10.38 -33.83 31.67
N ASN A 679 10.74 -35.11 31.49
CA ASN A 679 10.88 -36.07 32.60
C ASN A 679 12.34 -36.33 32.99
N ASN A 680 13.29 -35.60 32.42
CA ASN A 680 14.73 -35.81 32.59
C ASN A 680 15.37 -34.50 33.03
N ALA A 681 16.65 -34.55 33.43
CA ALA A 681 17.37 -33.41 33.99
C ALA A 681 17.59 -32.28 32.96
N ASP A 682 16.68 -31.32 32.92
CA ASP A 682 16.68 -30.21 31.98
C ASP A 682 17.36 -28.96 32.58
N ILE A 683 17.85 -28.08 31.72
CA ILE A 683 18.42 -26.78 32.10
C ILE A 683 17.48 -25.69 31.59
N LEU A 684 16.82 -24.98 32.50
CA LEU A 684 15.85 -23.94 32.18
C LEU A 684 16.39 -22.58 32.55
N LYS A 685 16.53 -21.70 31.56
CA LYS A 685 17.06 -20.35 31.73
C LYS A 685 16.09 -19.32 31.16
N GLY A 686 15.57 -18.46 32.04
CA GLY A 686 14.74 -17.31 31.68
C GLY A 686 15.50 -16.21 30.94
N GLY A 687 14.73 -15.26 30.39
CA GLY A 687 15.19 -14.05 29.73
C GLY A 687 15.04 -12.81 30.62
N LYS A 688 14.63 -11.68 30.03
CA LYS A 688 14.37 -10.42 30.74
C LYS A 688 12.90 -10.21 31.11
N GLY A 689 12.02 -11.11 30.66
CA GLY A 689 10.61 -11.10 30.99
C GLY A 689 10.39 -11.50 32.45
N ALA A 690 9.15 -11.44 32.91
CA ALA A 690 8.76 -12.11 34.14
C ALA A 690 8.40 -13.56 33.80
N ASP A 691 9.34 -14.46 33.99
CA ASP A 691 9.28 -15.81 33.45
C ASP A 691 8.69 -16.81 34.44
N THR A 692 8.07 -17.86 33.93
CA THR A 692 7.53 -18.98 34.72
C THR A 692 8.19 -20.28 34.23
N LEU A 693 9.04 -20.85 35.07
CA LEU A 693 9.84 -22.03 34.78
C LEU A 693 9.32 -23.20 35.62
N ALA A 694 8.92 -24.29 34.96
CA ALA A 694 8.61 -25.57 35.59
C ALA A 694 9.58 -26.62 35.05
N GLY A 695 10.31 -27.31 35.93
CA GLY A 695 11.29 -28.35 35.56
C GLY A 695 10.62 -29.61 34.99
N GLY A 696 9.43 -29.94 35.49
CA GLY A 696 8.76 -31.19 35.21
C GLY A 696 9.15 -32.27 36.20
N SER A 697 9.43 -33.48 35.70
CA SER A 697 10.04 -34.53 36.52
C SER A 697 11.52 -34.62 36.17
N GLY A 698 12.35 -35.07 37.10
CA GLY A 698 13.79 -35.11 36.89
C GLY A 698 14.49 -34.32 37.99
N ASN A 699 15.78 -34.08 37.78
CA ASN A 699 16.57 -33.22 38.64
C ASN A 699 17.02 -32.05 37.78
N ASP A 700 16.22 -31.00 37.78
CA ASP A 700 16.32 -29.91 36.83
C ASP A 700 17.22 -28.79 37.35
N THR A 701 17.78 -28.01 36.44
CA THR A 701 18.62 -26.86 36.78
C THR A 701 17.97 -25.57 36.29
N PHE A 702 17.56 -24.72 37.23
CA PHE A 702 17.04 -23.39 36.96
C PHE A 702 18.18 -22.37 37.00
N VAL A 703 18.40 -21.65 35.90
CA VAL A 703 19.55 -20.74 35.76
C VAL A 703 19.13 -19.29 35.96
N ILE A 704 19.78 -18.62 36.91
CA ILE A 704 19.60 -17.19 37.17
C ILE A 704 20.95 -16.50 36.95
N GLU A 705 21.06 -15.70 35.88
CA GLU A 705 22.33 -15.07 35.50
C GLU A 705 22.65 -13.79 36.27
N SER A 706 21.62 -13.03 36.68
CA SER A 706 21.79 -11.73 37.33
C SER A 706 20.52 -11.31 38.09
N THR A 707 20.60 -10.25 38.89
CA THR A 707 19.42 -9.64 39.52
C THR A 707 18.43 -9.06 38.50
N ALA A 708 18.91 -8.64 37.33
CA ALA A 708 18.09 -7.98 36.32
C ALA A 708 17.21 -8.94 35.53
N VAL A 709 17.58 -10.22 35.42
CA VAL A 709 16.77 -11.22 34.70
C VAL A 709 15.59 -11.72 35.51
N THR A 710 15.66 -11.66 36.85
CA THR A 710 14.56 -12.12 37.72
C THR A 710 13.43 -11.09 37.89
N ARG A 711 13.61 -9.90 37.32
CA ARG A 711 12.67 -8.79 37.36
C ARG A 711 12.28 -8.46 35.94
N GLY A 712 11.02 -8.69 35.60
CA GLY A 712 10.50 -8.33 34.28
C GLY A 712 10.64 -6.83 34.02
N PHE A 713 10.61 -6.43 32.74
CA PHE A 713 10.78 -5.03 32.31
C PHE A 713 9.85 -4.03 33.04
N ALA A 714 8.67 -4.47 33.47
CA ALA A 714 7.67 -3.64 34.16
C ALA A 714 7.77 -3.67 35.70
N PHE A 715 8.78 -4.35 36.27
CA PHE A 715 8.91 -4.47 37.72
C PHE A 715 9.05 -3.12 38.42
N SER A 716 8.29 -2.96 39.50
CA SER A 716 8.40 -1.84 40.44
C SER A 716 8.49 -2.36 41.88
N PRO A 717 9.33 -1.75 42.75
CA PRO A 717 9.31 -2.03 44.19
C PRO A 717 7.95 -1.80 44.87
N ALA A 718 7.04 -1.07 44.22
CA ALA A 718 5.67 -0.83 44.68
C ALA A 718 4.65 -1.84 44.12
N ASP A 719 5.09 -2.84 43.33
CA ASP A 719 4.22 -3.88 42.83
C ASP A 719 3.60 -4.67 43.99
N THR A 720 2.30 -4.93 43.89
CA THR A 720 1.50 -5.56 44.94
C THR A 720 1.18 -7.04 44.65
N ASN A 721 1.69 -7.58 43.54
CA ASN A 721 1.53 -8.96 43.10
C ASN A 721 2.84 -9.49 42.50
N THR A 722 2.84 -10.74 42.04
CA THR A 722 4.06 -11.42 41.52
C THR A 722 4.15 -11.44 39.99
N ASP A 723 3.39 -10.61 39.27
CA ASP A 723 3.28 -10.70 37.79
C ASP A 723 4.53 -10.20 37.04
N ASN A 724 5.41 -9.48 37.74
CA ASN A 724 6.61 -8.84 37.21
C ASN A 724 7.92 -9.44 37.75
N ILE A 725 7.87 -10.60 38.41
CA ILE A 725 9.05 -11.34 38.85
C ILE A 725 9.04 -12.76 38.30
N ASP A 726 10.21 -13.38 38.26
CA ASP A 726 10.34 -14.78 37.86
C ASP A 726 9.72 -15.74 38.88
N LYS A 727 9.26 -16.88 38.36
CA LYS A 727 8.60 -17.96 39.10
C LYS A 727 9.22 -19.30 38.74
N ILE A 728 9.59 -20.08 39.76
CA ILE A 728 9.90 -21.50 39.65
C ILE A 728 8.75 -22.26 40.30
N THR A 729 8.04 -23.12 39.56
CA THR A 729 6.72 -23.59 40.03
C THR A 729 6.68 -25.00 40.64
N ASP A 730 7.69 -25.82 40.45
CA ASP A 730 7.69 -27.25 40.82
C ASP A 730 9.01 -27.73 41.43
N PHE A 731 9.78 -26.81 42.01
CA PHE A 731 11.11 -27.11 42.54
C PHE A 731 11.11 -28.23 43.61
N VAL A 732 11.90 -29.27 43.37
CA VAL A 732 12.12 -30.39 44.28
C VAL A 732 13.47 -30.24 44.98
N GLY A 733 13.45 -29.81 46.25
CA GLY A 733 14.67 -29.64 47.04
C GLY A 733 15.42 -30.94 47.36
N ASN A 734 16.73 -30.82 47.58
CA ASN A 734 17.62 -31.91 47.95
C ASN A 734 17.53 -32.16 49.47
N ASP A 735 16.51 -32.86 49.97
CA ASP A 735 16.44 -33.27 51.39
C ASP A 735 17.26 -34.55 51.67
N GLY A 736 18.52 -34.58 51.22
CA GLY A 736 19.45 -35.72 51.37
C GLY A 736 19.45 -36.74 50.22
N ALA A 737 18.76 -36.44 49.11
CA ALA A 737 18.84 -37.14 47.83
C ALA A 737 18.97 -36.12 46.68
N PRO A 738 19.45 -36.52 45.48
CA PRO A 738 19.50 -35.63 44.32
C PRO A 738 18.10 -35.14 43.90
N GLY A 739 17.92 -33.84 43.81
CA GLY A 739 16.75 -33.11 43.32
C GLY A 739 17.19 -31.92 42.46
N ASP A 740 16.31 -30.94 42.31
CA ASP A 740 16.53 -29.77 41.47
C ASP A 740 17.65 -28.85 42.01
N GLN A 741 18.18 -28.01 41.13
CA GLN A 741 19.26 -27.08 41.43
C GLN A 741 18.95 -25.67 40.90
N ILE A 742 19.39 -24.67 41.65
CA ILE A 742 19.43 -23.27 41.21
C ILE A 742 20.88 -22.94 40.87
N ARG A 743 21.12 -22.61 39.59
CA ARG A 743 22.43 -22.19 39.10
C ARG A 743 22.54 -20.68 39.05
N LEU A 744 23.42 -20.12 39.85
CA LEU A 744 23.68 -18.67 39.88
C LEU A 744 24.83 -18.30 38.94
N GLY A 745 24.66 -17.21 38.19
CA GLY A 745 25.65 -16.68 37.24
C GLY A 745 26.97 -16.26 37.89
N ILE A 746 28.05 -16.32 37.11
CA ILE A 746 29.43 -16.01 37.56
C ILE A 746 30.03 -14.76 36.92
N GLY A 747 29.22 -13.99 36.22
CA GLY A 747 29.66 -12.73 35.60
C GLY A 747 30.12 -11.72 36.66
N ASP A 748 31.08 -10.87 36.30
CA ASP A 748 31.54 -9.80 37.19
C ASP A 748 30.38 -8.82 37.44
N GLY A 749 30.03 -8.60 38.70
CA GLY A 749 29.07 -7.55 39.09
C GLY A 749 27.59 -7.94 38.97
N VAL A 750 27.26 -9.15 38.51
CA VAL A 750 25.88 -9.54 38.14
C VAL A 750 24.91 -9.64 39.32
N PHE A 751 25.43 -9.79 40.54
CA PHE A 751 24.69 -9.76 41.81
C PHE A 751 25.16 -8.64 42.76
N GLY A 752 25.85 -7.62 42.23
CA GLY A 752 26.39 -6.49 43.00
C GLY A 752 27.82 -6.14 42.60
N ALA A 753 28.20 -4.86 42.66
CA ALA A 753 29.40 -4.29 42.02
C ALA A 753 30.75 -4.98 42.32
N ASP A 754 30.86 -5.69 43.46
CA ASP A 754 32.08 -6.37 43.91
C ASP A 754 31.92 -7.89 44.08
N ILE A 755 30.81 -8.47 43.61
CA ILE A 755 30.56 -9.92 43.67
C ILE A 755 30.93 -10.58 42.36
N ARG A 756 31.76 -11.61 42.47
CA ARG A 756 32.03 -12.60 41.44
C ARG A 756 31.97 -13.98 42.06
N PHE A 757 30.86 -14.68 41.83
CA PHE A 757 30.76 -16.09 42.20
C PHE A 757 31.64 -16.95 41.31
N THR A 758 32.05 -18.09 41.85
CA THR A 758 32.85 -19.10 41.17
C THR A 758 32.33 -20.47 41.58
N VAL A 759 32.76 -21.53 40.90
CA VAL A 759 32.49 -22.93 41.30
C VAL A 759 32.89 -23.25 42.76
N ALA A 760 33.73 -22.44 43.41
CA ALA A 760 34.13 -22.60 44.82
C ALA A 760 33.24 -21.85 45.82
N THR A 761 32.32 -21.01 45.34
CA THR A 761 31.37 -20.28 46.17
C THR A 761 30.39 -21.27 46.82
N THR A 762 30.01 -21.01 48.07
CA THR A 762 28.98 -21.79 48.77
C THR A 762 27.74 -20.94 49.05
N ALA A 763 26.55 -21.55 49.05
CA ALA A 763 25.34 -20.88 49.50
C ALA A 763 25.18 -21.01 51.02
N ASN A 764 24.76 -19.93 51.67
CA ASN A 764 24.30 -19.93 53.05
C ASN A 764 22.83 -19.51 53.08
N VAL A 765 21.95 -20.43 53.45
CA VAL A 765 20.49 -20.26 53.42
C VAL A 765 19.96 -19.94 54.81
N THR A 766 19.18 -18.87 54.92
CA THR A 766 18.51 -18.42 56.16
C THR A 766 17.00 -18.38 55.95
N ALA A 767 16.25 -19.16 56.73
CA ALA A 767 14.78 -19.15 56.65
C ALA A 767 14.19 -17.93 57.37
N VAL A 768 13.26 -17.24 56.72
CA VAL A 768 12.58 -16.05 57.24
C VAL A 768 11.07 -16.16 57.03
N THR A 769 10.28 -15.70 57.99
CA THR A 769 8.82 -15.63 57.86
C THR A 769 8.35 -14.19 58.00
N VAL A 770 7.58 -13.73 57.02
CA VAL A 770 7.04 -12.37 56.97
C VAL A 770 5.50 -12.44 56.92
N ALA A 771 4.84 -11.50 57.60
CA ALA A 771 3.39 -11.42 57.64
C ALA A 771 2.87 -10.30 56.73
N SER A 772 2.17 -10.67 55.66
CA SER A 772 1.31 -9.80 54.84
C SER A 772 1.90 -8.43 54.43
N PRO A 773 3.07 -8.40 53.76
CA PRO A 773 3.59 -7.16 53.17
C PRO A 773 2.63 -6.65 52.09
N ALA A 774 2.61 -5.34 51.89
CA ALA A 774 1.74 -4.70 50.90
C ALA A 774 2.36 -4.71 49.49
N ASP A 775 3.68 -4.64 49.40
CA ASP A 775 4.48 -4.53 48.19
C ASP A 775 5.92 -5.08 48.41
N PHE A 776 6.77 -5.07 47.37
CA PHE A 776 8.15 -5.57 47.49
C PHE A 776 9.05 -4.70 48.39
N THR A 777 8.77 -3.41 48.52
CA THR A 777 9.50 -2.51 49.43
C THR A 777 9.28 -2.90 50.89
N THR A 778 8.01 -3.12 51.26
CA THR A 778 7.62 -3.55 52.61
C THR A 778 7.99 -5.00 52.87
N LEU A 779 8.02 -5.86 51.85
CA LEU A 779 8.58 -7.21 51.96
C LEU A 779 10.07 -7.16 52.34
N ALA A 780 10.90 -6.44 51.59
CA ALA A 780 12.34 -6.33 51.87
C ALA A 780 12.62 -5.79 53.29
N ALA A 781 11.93 -4.72 53.70
CA ALA A 781 12.06 -4.15 55.04
C ALA A 781 11.66 -5.13 56.15
N ALA A 782 10.64 -5.96 55.91
CA ALA A 782 10.21 -6.97 56.87
C ALA A 782 11.17 -8.15 56.96
N ILE A 783 11.82 -8.54 55.85
CA ILE A 783 12.90 -9.54 55.87
C ILE A 783 14.06 -9.02 56.72
N GLU A 784 14.53 -7.81 56.45
CA GLU A 784 15.62 -7.15 57.19
C GLU A 784 15.33 -7.06 58.70
N THR A 785 14.07 -6.79 59.06
CA THR A 785 13.65 -6.73 60.47
C THR A 785 13.65 -8.10 61.14
N ALA A 786 13.24 -9.15 60.41
CA ALA A 786 13.15 -10.50 60.93
C ALA A 786 14.51 -11.21 61.00
N SER A 787 15.41 -10.89 60.08
CA SER A 787 16.79 -11.36 60.03
C SER A 787 17.65 -10.26 59.43
N ALA A 788 18.57 -9.70 60.23
CA ALA A 788 19.48 -8.66 59.75
C ALA A 788 20.21 -9.15 58.50
N GLY A 789 20.24 -8.31 57.47
CA GLY A 789 20.88 -8.63 56.22
C GLY A 789 22.38 -8.85 56.41
N VAL A 790 22.95 -9.71 55.57
CA VAL A 790 24.39 -9.99 55.53
C VAL A 790 24.81 -9.95 54.07
N ALA A 791 25.84 -9.17 53.74
CA ALA A 791 26.34 -9.08 52.38
C ALA A 791 26.82 -10.44 51.84
N SER A 792 26.49 -10.70 50.58
CA SER A 792 27.14 -11.75 49.80
C SER A 792 28.61 -11.38 49.54
N THR A 793 29.46 -12.41 49.39
CA THR A 793 30.89 -12.28 49.12
C THR A 793 31.28 -13.22 47.98
N ASN A 794 32.50 -13.06 47.42
CA ASN A 794 33.00 -13.97 46.38
C ASN A 794 33.04 -15.45 46.80
N THR A 795 33.12 -15.73 48.11
CA THR A 795 33.15 -17.10 48.63
C THR A 795 31.81 -17.60 49.16
N THR A 796 30.85 -16.71 49.43
CA THR A 796 29.59 -17.09 50.07
C THR A 796 28.43 -16.25 49.54
N ALA A 797 27.44 -16.92 48.93
CA ALA A 797 26.17 -16.34 48.53
C ALA A 797 25.18 -16.36 49.71
N ARG A 798 24.62 -15.20 50.07
CA ARG A 798 23.68 -15.04 51.20
C ARG A 798 22.24 -15.11 50.71
N VAL A 799 21.61 -16.23 51.00
CA VAL A 799 20.29 -16.59 50.50
C VAL A 799 19.28 -16.57 51.64
N TYR A 800 18.14 -15.92 51.41
CA TYR A 800 17.00 -15.89 52.32
C TYR A 800 15.85 -16.68 51.71
N ASP A 801 15.40 -17.70 52.43
CA ASP A 801 14.25 -18.54 52.10
C ASP A 801 13.02 -17.97 52.82
N VAL A 802 12.25 -17.15 52.11
CA VAL A 802 11.24 -16.27 52.70
C VAL A 802 9.86 -16.84 52.51
N THR A 803 9.14 -17.06 53.61
CA THR A 803 7.72 -17.43 53.59
C THR A 803 6.85 -16.23 53.94
N VAL A 804 5.97 -15.85 53.02
CA VAL A 804 4.97 -14.79 53.21
C VAL A 804 3.61 -15.43 53.48
N THR A 805 3.08 -15.20 54.68
CA THR A 805 1.93 -15.97 55.22
C THR A 805 0.54 -15.45 54.82
N GLY A 806 0.44 -14.28 54.19
CA GLY A 806 -0.84 -13.66 53.82
C GLY A 806 -0.67 -12.44 52.90
N GLY A 807 -1.79 -11.85 52.47
CA GLY A 807 -1.80 -10.72 51.54
C GLY A 807 -1.66 -11.14 50.07
N ASN A 808 -1.57 -10.15 49.17
CA ASN A 808 -1.47 -10.39 47.72
C ASN A 808 -0.11 -10.97 47.30
N LEU A 809 0.91 -10.82 48.14
CA LEU A 809 2.24 -11.42 47.98
C LEU A 809 2.38 -12.73 48.79
N ALA A 810 1.29 -13.36 49.23
CA ALA A 810 1.37 -14.67 49.90
C ALA A 810 2.07 -15.70 49.00
N GLY A 811 3.04 -16.42 49.56
CA GLY A 811 3.89 -17.34 48.79
C GLY A 811 5.25 -17.56 49.44
N ARG A 812 6.12 -18.25 48.72
CA ARG A 812 7.50 -18.49 49.13
C ARG A 812 8.45 -17.89 48.09
N TYR A 813 9.52 -17.26 48.57
CA TYR A 813 10.45 -16.51 47.74
C TYR A 813 11.89 -16.86 48.09
N LEU A 814 12.71 -16.92 47.07
CA LEU A 814 14.16 -16.90 47.16
C LEU A 814 14.62 -15.45 47.04
N VAL A 815 15.34 -14.95 48.05
CA VAL A 815 15.99 -13.63 47.97
C VAL A 815 17.50 -13.81 48.15
N LEU A 816 18.28 -13.37 47.16
CA LEU A 816 19.74 -13.35 47.26
C LEU A 816 20.18 -11.90 47.49
N ASN A 817 20.78 -11.66 48.66
CA ASN A 817 21.27 -10.35 49.05
C ASN A 817 22.55 -9.99 48.29
N ASP A 818 22.71 -8.71 47.94
CA ASP A 818 23.84 -8.20 47.17
C ASP A 818 25.13 -8.00 47.99
N ALA A 819 26.03 -7.15 47.51
CA ALA A 819 27.32 -6.85 48.17
C ALA A 819 27.18 -5.93 49.39
N THR A 820 25.96 -5.53 49.75
CA THR A 820 25.65 -4.68 50.90
C THR A 820 24.91 -5.47 51.96
N ASP A 821 25.05 -5.05 53.23
CA ASP A 821 24.38 -5.73 54.34
C ASP A 821 22.87 -5.50 54.35
N ALA A 822 22.31 -4.55 53.60
CA ALA A 822 20.90 -4.20 53.70
C ALA A 822 20.07 -4.95 52.64
N ILE A 823 19.00 -5.63 53.05
CA ILE A 823 18.05 -6.25 52.14
C ILE A 823 17.09 -5.19 51.60
N THR A 824 17.00 -5.10 50.28
CA THR A 824 16.22 -4.12 49.53
C THR A 824 15.41 -4.77 48.40
N ALA A 825 14.51 -4.02 47.78
CA ALA A 825 13.79 -4.48 46.59
C ALA A 825 14.67 -4.55 45.32
N ALA A 826 15.94 -4.12 45.41
CA ALA A 826 16.90 -4.21 44.31
C ALA A 826 17.71 -5.52 44.33
N ASP A 827 17.60 -6.30 45.40
CA ASP A 827 18.18 -7.65 45.48
C ASP A 827 17.49 -8.62 44.51
N MET A 828 18.12 -9.75 44.24
CA MET A 828 17.49 -10.79 43.39
C MET A 828 16.35 -11.42 44.17
N ILE A 829 15.19 -11.54 43.51
CA ILE A 829 14.00 -12.18 44.06
C ILE A 829 13.36 -13.09 43.02
N VAL A 830 13.01 -14.30 43.42
CA VAL A 830 12.27 -15.29 42.61
C VAL A 830 11.20 -15.93 43.47
N SER A 831 9.99 -16.05 42.93
CA SER A 831 8.91 -16.82 43.56
C SER A 831 9.17 -18.31 43.34
N ILE A 832 9.07 -19.12 44.39
CA ILE A 832 9.38 -20.55 44.30
C ILE A 832 8.29 -21.41 44.96
N THR A 833 7.79 -22.41 44.24
CA THR A 833 6.83 -23.41 44.76
C THR A 833 7.33 -24.83 44.48
N GLY A 834 6.68 -25.85 45.05
CA GLY A 834 7.09 -27.26 44.97
C GLY A 834 7.92 -27.75 46.16
N ILE A 835 8.54 -26.83 46.92
CA ILE A 835 9.38 -27.19 48.06
C ILE A 835 8.53 -27.70 49.24
N THR A 836 8.79 -28.94 49.69
CA THR A 836 8.12 -29.55 50.87
C THR A 836 8.92 -29.42 52.17
N GLY A 837 10.20 -29.06 52.10
CA GLY A 837 11.14 -28.86 53.21
C GLY A 837 11.81 -27.47 53.24
N ALA A 838 13.02 -27.39 53.79
CA ALA A 838 13.86 -26.18 53.79
C ALA A 838 14.78 -26.16 52.56
N LEU A 839 15.13 -24.98 52.06
CA LEU A 839 16.22 -24.86 51.10
C LEU A 839 17.58 -25.06 51.80
N HIS A 840 18.49 -25.77 51.14
CA HIS A 840 19.81 -26.11 51.63
C HIS A 840 20.91 -25.60 50.70
N ALA A 841 22.14 -25.52 51.20
CA ALA A 841 23.29 -25.08 50.40
C ALA A 841 23.53 -25.92 49.13
N GLN A 842 23.11 -27.19 49.15
CA GLN A 842 23.24 -28.15 48.05
C GLN A 842 22.19 -27.99 46.93
N ASP A 843 21.15 -27.19 47.18
CA ASP A 843 20.19 -26.77 46.14
C ASP A 843 20.79 -25.70 45.21
N PHE A 844 21.97 -25.18 45.53
CA PHE A 844 22.63 -24.12 44.77
C PHE A 844 23.92 -24.63 44.14
N VAL A 845 24.09 -24.31 42.86
CA VAL A 845 25.33 -24.53 42.11
C VAL A 845 25.82 -23.22 41.51
N PHE A 846 27.12 -23.10 41.37
CA PHE A 846 27.78 -21.92 40.82
C PHE A 846 28.58 -22.40 39.60
N ALA A 847 28.30 -21.81 38.44
CA ALA A 847 28.83 -22.26 37.15
C ALA A 847 30.32 -21.95 36.98
#